data_AF-A0ABD3Y0E1-F1
#
_entry.id   AF-A0ABD3Y0E1-F1
#
_cell.length_a   1.000
_cell.length_b   1.000
_cell.length_c   1.000
_cell.angle_alpha   90.00
_cell.angle_beta   90.00
_cell.angle_gamma   90.00
#
_symmetry.space_group_name_H-M   'P 1'
#
loop_
_entity.id
_entity.type
_entity.pdbx_description
1 polymer ?
#
loop_
_entity_poly.entity_id
_entity_poly.type
_entity_poly.pdbx_seq_one_letter_code
_entity_poly.pdbx_strand_id
1 'polypeptide(L)'
;MEDIEAIRLLTKEIQNIQSIPNPPPGYDGIQTFDKKTTEVIDHAVDTTQKVDTYAEGINAKLEEMQSALNQSTKNIEEQIKKAVNVIGERFLEGRDEAKGSAVAQGGTLLPNKGIVGTNSKQSSKDMEYMLMLQNLEMKKQRLQEFIIKTQQILEKIKQGVRVTNSDIEQLKGCLASWLENKKESYQNEQDRLENERKHQEEEERKRKKEEEEKARKRKEDDENKRTREEDLTNKENEKQLKRETEESQQKERVDMERKKEEERVEMERNRKEEERVEMERKRKEEEDRTKREAKTKEEEERKRRDPANWTPHTYRRSDGESDTFHHGICCQVFAMPETLEEEDLECLASDEWRDNGGPTLAIGEKVASSLTEVKVKEVDKDLKLSMRICVPHCSVYDSSDEVIVKASIDGREWKNKNLVTVPARHTNQPDLNYAGIVVDKFHTLKMLAVAKTRSQELVVDKNGISQALTLDKNIKLFVPKDTFRKSTKMNLQIRPIRDNSLTFATQYYDHCHNVLSTSSVMAITCEALTEKDIELCLKRNAPKDKITSFKSKHLNLYKCKGDNWNIAEIENKQRKSDFSIKLPSRKDSYVVMAIEGKSDIPNEEFSKAADELFFHSNASIVQVVATKRADNPSNLMIQCVRRDQVSSRLSELERQGYNLITYKSEEFTLLDGQAITVWCSGNIAMTPKSAVKLIFHAYMDTAKQEVTLQAKDEYRQKDFDEYLGHLEFEVLKDKRQGALYIKSPKELSITLCKRAKERLHIVRAPIRFPHYLTTLAKFLAMKLTIQAKDDTWQQVICSLGSPIDNDYIRRRAPPRSETPNSECEICEIILQDWMKSKLIQEDKIDPILAALQDCDLSILSGECEKLVNIHMKYLSDECISEMAKKIANDWSSLARKLGLSEEEIASCKSGSKGSNEDEAYIMLCKWRVSEAVVNSGIDVFNELLRVLETVQNFDDLQEYVRHTSNMISKD
;
A
#
# COMPACT_ATOMS: atom_id res chain seq x y z
N MET A 1 -2.82 -18.87 -2.87
CA MET A 1 -3.43 -19.04 -4.21
C MET A 1 -3.65 -20.51 -4.53
N GLU A 2 -2.74 -21.42 -4.18
CA GLU A 2 -2.89 -22.86 -4.45
C GLU A 2 -4.03 -23.54 -3.65
N ASP A 3 -4.32 -23.11 -2.41
CA ASP A 3 -5.47 -23.63 -1.61
C ASP A 3 -6.85 -23.35 -2.21
N ILE A 4 -6.95 -22.31 -3.05
CA ILE A 4 -8.20 -21.97 -3.76
C ILE A 4 -8.46 -22.98 -4.87
N GLU A 5 -7.42 -23.54 -5.50
CA GLU A 5 -7.57 -24.50 -6.60
C GLU A 5 -8.01 -25.88 -6.08
N ALA A 6 -7.50 -26.32 -4.92
CA ALA A 6 -7.97 -27.53 -4.25
C ALA A 6 -9.46 -27.43 -3.85
N ILE A 7 -9.86 -26.29 -3.26
CA ILE A 7 -11.26 -26.02 -2.92
C ILE A 7 -12.14 -25.95 -4.18
N ARG A 8 -11.64 -25.35 -5.27
CA ARG A 8 -12.34 -25.24 -6.55
C ARG A 8 -12.53 -26.60 -7.24
N LEU A 9 -11.51 -27.47 -7.19
CA LEU A 9 -11.59 -28.84 -7.70
C LEU A 9 -12.62 -29.66 -6.92
N LEU A 10 -12.61 -29.58 -5.58
CA LEU A 10 -13.60 -30.25 -4.73
C LEU A 10 -15.02 -29.70 -4.93
N THR A 11 -15.17 -28.39 -5.10
CA THR A 11 -16.48 -27.75 -5.33
C THR A 11 -17.07 -28.14 -6.70
N LYS A 12 -16.23 -28.21 -7.73
CA LYS A 12 -16.64 -28.69 -9.06
C LYS A 12 -17.10 -30.15 -9.02
N GLU A 13 -16.47 -30.96 -8.18
CA GLU A 13 -16.81 -32.37 -8.05
C GLU A 13 -18.09 -32.62 -7.27
N ILE A 14 -18.34 -31.83 -6.23
CA ILE A 14 -19.63 -31.79 -5.53
C ILE A 14 -20.76 -31.44 -6.51
N GLN A 15 -20.54 -30.49 -7.41
CA GLN A 15 -21.53 -30.13 -8.45
C GLN A 15 -21.74 -31.26 -9.48
N ASN A 16 -20.68 -31.97 -9.86
CA ASN A 16 -20.78 -33.12 -10.76
C ASN A 16 -21.60 -34.26 -10.13
N ILE A 17 -21.36 -34.57 -8.85
CA ILE A 17 -22.13 -35.57 -8.09
C ILE A 17 -23.61 -35.15 -7.96
N GLN A 18 -23.88 -33.86 -7.72
CA GLN A 18 -25.24 -33.33 -7.64
C GLN A 18 -25.98 -33.31 -8.99
N SER A 19 -25.26 -33.43 -10.11
CA SER A 19 -25.82 -33.41 -11.46
C SER A 19 -26.23 -34.78 -12.00
N ILE A 20 -26.01 -35.87 -11.23
CA ILE A 20 -26.41 -37.22 -11.65
C ILE A 20 -27.95 -37.32 -11.60
N PRO A 21 -28.63 -37.52 -12.75
CA PRO A 21 -30.08 -37.62 -12.79
C PRO A 21 -30.55 -38.95 -12.17
N ASN A 22 -31.75 -38.96 -11.58
CA ASN A 22 -32.37 -40.17 -11.07
C ASN A 22 -32.48 -41.25 -12.17
N PRO A 23 -32.29 -42.55 -11.85
CA PRO A 23 -32.32 -43.60 -12.85
C PRO A 23 -33.71 -43.69 -13.49
N PRO A 24 -33.83 -43.66 -14.82
CA PRO A 24 -35.11 -43.84 -15.49
C PRO A 24 -35.61 -45.29 -15.31
N PRO A 25 -36.92 -45.52 -15.25
CA PRO A 25 -37.47 -46.86 -15.10
C PRO A 25 -37.17 -47.73 -16.33
N GLY A 26 -36.51 -48.87 -16.13
CA GLY A 26 -36.14 -49.83 -17.17
C GLY A 26 -34.71 -50.34 -17.04
N TYR A 27 -34.44 -51.55 -17.52
CA TYR A 27 -33.14 -52.22 -17.37
C TYR A 27 -31.98 -51.45 -18.03
N ASP A 28 -32.20 -50.86 -19.21
CA ASP A 28 -31.20 -50.04 -19.91
C ASP A 28 -30.91 -48.70 -19.20
N GLY A 29 -31.90 -48.18 -18.47
CA GLY A 29 -31.77 -46.99 -17.65
C GLY A 29 -30.85 -47.20 -16.45
N ILE A 30 -30.94 -48.38 -15.84
CA ILE A 30 -30.10 -48.79 -14.71
C ILE A 30 -28.64 -48.98 -15.16
N GLN A 31 -28.39 -49.61 -16.31
CA GLN A 31 -27.02 -49.78 -16.82
C GLN A 31 -26.35 -48.44 -17.19
N THR A 32 -27.12 -47.51 -17.76
CA THR A 32 -26.61 -46.18 -18.11
C THR A 32 -26.31 -45.35 -16.86
N PHE A 33 -27.16 -45.45 -15.83
CA PHE A 33 -26.94 -44.82 -14.53
C PHE A 33 -25.72 -45.41 -13.81
N ASP A 34 -25.56 -46.73 -13.80
CA ASP A 34 -24.45 -47.43 -13.15
C ASP A 34 -23.10 -47.08 -13.79
N LYS A 35 -23.05 -47.04 -15.13
CA LYS A 35 -21.86 -46.59 -15.87
C LYS A 35 -21.48 -45.14 -15.53
N LYS A 36 -22.45 -44.24 -15.52
CA LYS A 36 -22.21 -42.81 -15.24
C LYS A 36 -21.84 -42.57 -13.77
N THR A 37 -22.38 -43.38 -12.85
CA THR A 37 -22.02 -43.35 -11.44
C THR A 37 -20.59 -43.83 -11.22
N THR A 38 -20.18 -44.91 -11.91
CA THR A 38 -18.81 -45.42 -11.87
C THR A 38 -17.80 -44.40 -12.40
N GLU A 39 -18.10 -43.73 -13.52
CA GLU A 39 -17.25 -42.67 -14.08
C GLU A 39 -17.06 -41.48 -13.12
N VAL A 40 -18.12 -41.09 -12.39
CA VAL A 40 -18.04 -40.03 -11.38
C VAL A 40 -17.24 -40.47 -10.16
N ILE A 41 -17.39 -41.73 -9.72
CA ILE A 41 -16.62 -42.29 -8.61
C ILE A 41 -15.12 -42.34 -8.96
N ASP A 42 -14.77 -42.82 -10.14
CA ASP A 42 -13.37 -42.90 -10.58
C ASP A 42 -12.72 -41.51 -10.66
N HIS A 43 -13.45 -40.51 -11.16
CA HIS A 43 -12.97 -39.13 -11.21
C HIS A 43 -12.85 -38.48 -9.81
N ALA A 44 -13.75 -38.81 -8.88
CA ALA A 44 -13.66 -38.37 -7.49
C ALA A 44 -12.46 -39.00 -6.75
N VAL A 45 -12.15 -40.27 -7.01
CA VAL A 45 -10.96 -40.96 -6.47
C VAL A 45 -9.67 -40.31 -6.99
N ASP A 46 -9.56 -40.07 -8.30
CA ASP A 46 -8.42 -39.37 -8.90
C ASP A 46 -8.25 -37.94 -8.34
N THR A 47 -9.36 -37.23 -8.14
CA THR A 47 -9.33 -35.88 -7.54
C THR A 47 -8.88 -35.92 -6.09
N THR A 48 -9.32 -36.91 -5.31
CA THR A 48 -8.89 -37.09 -3.90
C THR A 48 -7.38 -37.36 -3.84
N GLN A 49 -6.87 -38.22 -4.72
CA GLN A 49 -5.45 -38.54 -4.77
C GLN A 49 -4.57 -37.34 -5.17
N LYS A 50 -5.08 -36.44 -6.02
CA LYS A 50 -4.42 -35.16 -6.33
C LYS A 50 -4.39 -34.22 -5.13
N VAL A 51 -5.44 -34.20 -4.30
CA VAL A 51 -5.48 -33.42 -3.05
C VAL A 51 -4.49 -33.98 -2.02
N ASP A 52 -4.40 -35.30 -1.89
CA ASP A 52 -3.41 -35.95 -1.01
C ASP A 52 -1.97 -35.62 -1.43
N THR A 53 -1.67 -35.71 -2.74
CA THR A 53 -0.36 -35.34 -3.30
C THR A 53 -0.03 -33.86 -3.02
N TYR A 54 -1.03 -32.98 -3.04
CA TYR A 54 -0.86 -31.57 -2.69
C TYR A 54 -0.58 -31.37 -1.20
N ALA A 55 -1.29 -32.08 -0.32
CA ALA A 55 -1.06 -32.03 1.12
C ALA A 55 0.36 -32.52 1.48
N GLU A 56 0.84 -33.58 0.83
CA GLU A 56 2.22 -34.04 0.95
C GLU A 56 3.24 -32.98 0.51
N GLY A 57 2.96 -32.27 -0.60
CA GLY A 57 3.81 -31.18 -1.09
C GLY A 57 3.88 -29.97 -0.14
N ILE A 58 2.79 -29.64 0.56
CA ILE A 58 2.80 -28.62 1.62
C ILE A 58 3.69 -29.08 2.79
N ASN A 59 3.55 -30.32 3.24
CA ASN A 59 4.35 -30.87 4.33
C ASN A 59 5.85 -30.84 4.00
N ALA A 60 6.25 -31.21 2.78
CA ALA A 60 7.65 -31.13 2.34
C ALA A 60 8.20 -29.70 2.36
N LYS A 61 7.43 -28.69 1.92
CA LYS A 61 7.84 -27.27 1.99
C LYS A 61 7.97 -26.77 3.43
N LEU A 62 7.09 -27.23 4.33
CA LEU A 62 7.15 -26.89 5.75
C LEU A 62 8.42 -27.47 6.40
N GLU A 63 8.81 -28.69 6.05
CA GLU A 63 10.07 -29.30 6.50
C GLU A 63 11.30 -28.54 5.96
N GLU A 64 11.28 -28.12 4.70
CA GLU A 64 12.35 -27.29 4.11
C GLU A 64 12.48 -25.95 4.85
N MET A 65 11.37 -25.28 5.14
CA MET A 65 11.35 -24.05 5.93
C MET A 65 11.92 -24.27 7.33
N GLN A 66 11.56 -25.37 8.00
CA GLN A 66 12.06 -25.71 9.32
C GLN A 66 13.58 -25.95 9.32
N SER A 67 14.11 -26.61 8.27
CA SER A 67 15.55 -26.80 8.08
C SER A 67 16.28 -25.46 7.90
N ALA A 68 15.76 -24.57 7.04
CA ALA A 68 16.34 -23.24 6.82
C ALA A 68 16.36 -22.38 8.09
N LEU A 69 15.30 -22.46 8.90
CA LEU A 69 15.16 -21.74 10.16
C LEU A 69 16.20 -22.21 11.20
N ASN A 70 16.40 -23.53 11.30
CA ASN A 70 17.43 -24.11 12.17
C ASN A 70 18.84 -23.68 11.74
N GLN A 71 19.10 -23.61 10.43
CA GLN A 71 20.38 -23.14 9.91
C GLN A 71 20.60 -21.65 10.22
N SER A 72 19.57 -20.81 10.08
CA SER A 72 19.68 -19.39 10.41
C SER A 72 19.93 -19.16 11.91
N THR A 73 19.33 -19.98 12.77
CA THR A 73 19.55 -19.94 14.22
C THR A 73 21.01 -20.25 14.57
N LYS A 74 21.58 -21.33 13.98
CA LYS A 74 23.00 -21.68 14.17
C LYS A 74 23.94 -20.56 13.74
N ASN A 75 23.67 -19.91 12.60
CA ASN A 75 24.48 -18.79 12.12
C ASN A 75 24.49 -17.61 13.10
N ILE A 76 23.34 -17.30 13.72
CA ILE A 76 23.24 -16.22 14.73
C ILE A 76 24.01 -16.60 15.99
N GLU A 77 23.91 -17.85 16.45
CA GLU A 77 24.68 -18.33 17.62
C GLU A 77 26.20 -18.26 17.38
N GLU A 78 26.67 -18.58 16.17
CA GLU A 78 28.08 -18.41 15.81
C GLU A 78 28.53 -16.95 15.80
N GLN A 79 27.67 -16.03 15.31
CA GLN A 79 27.98 -14.60 15.33
C GLN A 79 28.07 -14.06 16.76
N ILE A 80 27.18 -14.49 17.65
CA ILE A 80 27.22 -14.13 19.08
C ILE A 80 28.51 -14.67 19.71
N LYS A 81 28.87 -15.94 19.46
CA LYS A 81 30.12 -16.52 19.97
C LYS A 81 31.36 -15.74 19.50
N LYS A 82 31.41 -15.35 18.22
CA LYS A 82 32.49 -14.52 17.68
C LYS A 82 32.56 -13.16 18.37
N ALA A 83 31.43 -12.48 18.56
CA ALA A 83 31.38 -11.19 19.23
C ALA A 83 31.83 -11.28 20.71
N VAL A 84 31.39 -12.32 21.43
CA VAL A 84 31.79 -12.56 22.82
C VAL A 84 33.29 -12.86 22.94
N ASN A 85 33.86 -13.65 22.03
CA ASN A 85 35.30 -13.94 22.03
C ASN A 85 36.15 -12.68 21.81
N VAL A 86 35.75 -11.80 20.88
CA VAL A 86 36.45 -10.52 20.64
C VAL A 86 36.42 -9.61 21.88
N ILE A 87 35.32 -9.62 22.63
CA ILE A 87 35.21 -8.87 23.90
C ILE A 87 36.09 -9.50 24.97
N GLY A 88 36.10 -10.83 25.08
CA GLY A 88 36.94 -11.57 26.04
C GLY A 88 38.44 -11.37 25.82
N GLU A 89 38.90 -11.42 24.57
CA GLU A 89 40.30 -11.21 24.21
C GLU A 89 40.76 -9.77 24.55
N ARG A 90 39.96 -8.76 24.22
CA ARG A 90 40.27 -7.35 24.57
C ARG A 90 40.26 -7.07 26.07
N PHE A 91 39.42 -7.77 26.84
CA PHE A 91 39.38 -7.63 28.29
C PHE A 91 40.62 -8.26 28.98
N LEU A 92 41.25 -9.24 28.34
CA LEU A 92 42.48 -9.89 28.82
C LEU A 92 43.71 -9.05 28.46
N GLU A 93 43.78 -8.49 27.25
CA GLU A 93 44.88 -7.60 26.82
C GLU A 93 44.97 -6.32 27.68
N GLY A 94 43.83 -5.74 28.08
CA GLY A 94 43.82 -4.58 28.99
C GLY A 94 44.27 -4.87 30.43
N ARG A 95 44.38 -6.15 30.82
CA ARG A 95 44.80 -6.56 32.17
C ARG A 95 46.31 -6.77 32.30
N ASP A 96 46.99 -7.09 31.21
CA ASP A 96 48.44 -7.30 31.19
C ASP A 96 49.21 -5.98 31.09
N GLU A 97 48.64 -4.94 30.48
CA GLU A 97 49.22 -3.58 30.48
C GLU A 97 49.14 -2.89 31.87
N ALA A 98 48.14 -3.24 32.69
CA ALA A 98 47.98 -2.69 34.04
C ALA A 98 48.95 -3.26 35.09
N LYS A 99 49.71 -4.32 34.77
CA LYS A 99 50.72 -4.91 35.68
C LYS A 99 52.16 -4.48 35.38
N GLY A 100 52.39 -3.72 34.31
CA GLY A 100 53.74 -3.29 33.89
C GLY A 100 54.24 -1.96 34.46
N SER A 101 53.41 -1.19 35.18
CA SER A 101 53.79 0.17 35.61
C SER A 101 53.46 0.42 37.08
N ALA A 102 54.14 -0.28 37.99
CA ALA A 102 54.17 0.07 39.41
C ALA A 102 55.40 -0.51 40.12
N VAL A 103 56.61 -0.07 39.76
CA VAL A 103 57.77 -0.14 40.68
C VAL A 103 58.63 1.13 40.56
N ALA A 104 58.69 1.85 41.68
CA ALA A 104 59.70 2.81 42.12
C ALA A 104 59.82 4.18 41.42
N GLN A 105 59.31 5.22 42.09
CA GLN A 105 60.14 6.10 42.95
C GLN A 105 59.24 7.02 43.77
N GLY A 106 59.54 7.13 45.07
CA GLY A 106 58.75 7.84 46.07
C GLY A 106 59.13 9.32 46.23
N GLY A 107 58.23 10.07 46.89
CA GLY A 107 58.48 11.44 47.31
C GLY A 107 57.19 12.21 47.56
N THR A 108 57.11 12.84 48.72
CA THR A 108 55.93 13.30 49.45
C THR A 108 55.44 14.72 49.04
N LEU A 109 54.15 14.99 49.32
CA LEU A 109 53.45 16.28 49.58
C LEU A 109 52.53 16.89 48.48
N LEU A 110 51.35 17.30 48.97
CA LEU A 110 50.10 17.82 48.36
C LEU A 110 50.24 19.20 47.64
N PRO A 111 49.15 19.83 47.14
CA PRO A 111 48.18 19.39 46.13
C PRO A 111 47.96 20.48 45.04
N ASN A 112 47.74 20.14 43.76
CA ASN A 112 46.86 20.96 42.93
C ASN A 112 46.35 20.30 41.63
N LYS A 113 45.05 20.56 41.41
CA LYS A 113 44.23 20.56 40.19
C LYS A 113 44.81 20.00 38.88
N GLY A 114 44.09 19.00 38.37
CA GLY A 114 43.48 19.08 37.04
C GLY A 114 44.28 18.48 35.89
N ILE A 115 44.19 17.17 35.71
CA ILE A 115 44.38 16.52 34.40
C ILE A 115 43.36 15.38 34.28
N VAL A 116 42.24 15.65 33.60
CA VAL A 116 41.37 14.63 33.02
C VAL A 116 41.56 14.71 31.52
N GLY A 117 42.11 13.65 30.93
CA GLY A 117 42.16 13.52 29.49
C GLY A 117 43.10 12.42 29.05
N THR A 118 42.55 11.21 28.86
CA THR A 118 42.93 10.28 27.77
C THR A 118 42.06 9.00 27.66
N ASN A 119 41.09 8.73 28.55
CA ASN A 119 40.29 7.47 28.46
C ASN A 119 38.93 7.54 27.72
N SER A 120 38.54 8.66 27.11
CA SER A 120 37.19 8.79 26.52
C SER A 120 36.97 8.04 25.19
N LYS A 121 38.04 7.69 24.44
CA LYS A 121 37.89 6.99 23.14
C LYS A 121 37.66 5.49 23.27
N GLN A 122 38.16 4.85 24.35
CA GLN A 122 37.97 3.42 24.57
C GLN A 122 36.51 3.13 24.99
N SER A 123 35.97 3.96 25.89
CA SER A 123 34.58 3.87 26.37
C SER A 123 33.53 3.98 25.26
N SER A 124 33.82 4.72 24.18
CA SER A 124 32.88 4.87 23.05
C SER A 124 32.77 3.59 22.22
N LYS A 125 33.87 2.87 22.01
CA LYS A 125 33.86 1.62 21.23
C LYS A 125 33.22 0.48 22.01
N ASP A 126 33.47 0.41 23.32
CA ASP A 126 32.85 -0.61 24.18
C ASP A 126 31.33 -0.43 24.26
N MET A 127 30.85 0.82 24.24
CA MET A 127 29.41 1.12 24.19
C MET A 127 28.77 0.71 22.84
N GLU A 128 29.48 0.89 21.73
CA GLU A 128 29.03 0.47 20.40
C GLU A 128 28.93 -1.06 20.28
N TYR A 129 29.89 -1.80 20.85
CA TYR A 129 29.84 -3.28 20.92
C TYR A 129 28.72 -3.79 21.82
N MET A 130 28.44 -3.12 22.94
CA MET A 130 27.30 -3.46 23.81
C MET A 130 25.95 -3.26 23.10
N LEU A 131 25.79 -2.16 22.35
CA LEU A 131 24.62 -1.91 21.51
C LEU A 131 24.46 -2.97 20.40
N MET A 132 25.58 -3.39 19.80
CA MET A 132 25.58 -4.47 18.80
C MET A 132 25.12 -5.82 19.40
N LEU A 133 25.60 -6.17 20.60
CA LEU A 133 25.18 -7.39 21.30
C LEU A 133 23.69 -7.36 21.67
N GLN A 134 23.20 -6.23 22.18
CA GLN A 134 21.79 -6.06 22.52
C GLN A 134 20.89 -6.24 21.28
N ASN A 135 21.31 -5.70 20.14
CA ASN A 135 20.61 -5.89 18.87
C ASN A 135 20.62 -7.35 18.39
N LEU A 136 21.73 -8.07 18.55
CA LEU A 136 21.81 -9.49 18.19
C LEU A 136 20.92 -10.36 19.09
N GLU A 137 20.85 -10.08 20.39
CA GLU A 137 19.98 -10.83 21.31
C GLU A 137 18.50 -10.56 21.02
N MET A 138 18.11 -9.31 20.72
CA MET A 138 16.74 -9.02 20.27
C MET A 138 16.38 -9.75 18.97
N LYS A 139 17.31 -9.84 18.01
CA LYS A 139 17.10 -10.59 16.75
C LYS A 139 16.88 -12.08 17.02
N LYS A 140 17.64 -12.66 17.95
CA LYS A 140 17.50 -14.04 18.39
C LYS A 140 16.14 -14.29 19.05
N GLN A 141 15.70 -13.42 19.95
CA GLN A 141 14.40 -13.54 20.64
C GLN A 141 13.22 -13.52 19.66
N ARG A 142 13.19 -12.57 18.71
CA ARG A 142 12.11 -12.49 17.70
C ARG A 142 12.08 -13.69 16.75
N LEU A 143 13.26 -14.19 16.37
CA LEU A 143 13.36 -15.41 15.58
C LEU A 143 12.80 -16.60 16.35
N GLN A 144 13.19 -16.76 17.63
CA GLN A 144 12.68 -17.81 18.52
C GLN A 144 11.17 -17.76 18.68
N GLU A 145 10.57 -16.58 18.83
CA GLU A 145 9.11 -16.43 18.90
C GLU A 145 8.42 -16.93 17.62
N PHE A 146 8.97 -16.60 16.44
CA PHE A 146 8.47 -17.11 15.17
C PHE A 146 8.61 -18.64 15.06
N ILE A 147 9.72 -19.22 15.53
CA ILE A 147 9.91 -20.69 15.57
C ILE A 147 8.83 -21.34 16.43
N ILE A 148 8.63 -20.83 17.65
CA ILE A 148 7.68 -21.41 18.62
C ILE A 148 6.26 -21.37 18.06
N LYS A 149 5.83 -20.25 17.46
CA LYS A 149 4.48 -20.17 16.88
C LYS A 149 4.31 -21.08 15.65
N THR A 150 5.36 -21.22 14.83
CA THR A 150 5.34 -22.16 13.70
C THR A 150 5.21 -23.60 14.21
N GLN A 151 5.94 -23.97 15.27
CA GLN A 151 5.84 -25.29 15.90
C GLN A 151 4.46 -25.54 16.51
N GLN A 152 3.85 -24.55 17.16
CA GLN A 152 2.49 -24.66 17.70
C GLN A 152 1.46 -24.93 16.60
N ILE A 153 1.59 -24.27 15.43
CA ILE A 153 0.70 -24.52 14.29
C ILE A 153 0.94 -25.89 13.68
N LEU A 154 2.19 -26.31 13.54
CA LEU A 154 2.53 -27.66 13.06
C LEU A 154 1.97 -28.74 13.99
N GLU A 155 2.03 -28.52 15.31
CA GLU A 155 1.50 -29.46 16.28
C GLU A 155 -0.04 -29.51 16.22
N LYS A 156 -0.72 -28.38 16.02
CA LYS A 156 -2.17 -28.35 15.73
C LYS A 156 -2.51 -29.18 14.48
N ILE A 157 -1.74 -29.01 13.40
CA ILE A 157 -1.94 -29.77 12.15
C ILE A 157 -1.76 -31.28 12.40
N LYS A 158 -0.72 -31.69 13.13
CA LYS A 158 -0.46 -33.09 13.48
C LYS A 158 -1.56 -33.71 14.34
N GLN A 159 -2.17 -32.91 15.21
CA GLN A 159 -3.27 -33.33 16.08
C GLN A 159 -4.63 -33.32 15.35
N GLY A 160 -4.68 -33.00 14.06
CA GLY A 160 -5.93 -32.86 13.30
C GLY A 160 -6.77 -31.64 13.70
N VAL A 161 -6.19 -30.72 14.48
CA VAL A 161 -6.84 -29.49 14.92
C VAL A 161 -6.81 -28.47 13.79
N ARG A 162 -7.97 -27.90 13.46
CA ARG A 162 -8.12 -26.93 12.37
C ARG A 162 -7.31 -25.67 12.66
N VAL A 163 -6.43 -25.31 11.74
CA VAL A 163 -5.72 -24.02 11.75
C VAL A 163 -6.71 -22.90 11.44
N THR A 164 -6.80 -21.89 12.32
CA THR A 164 -7.71 -20.76 12.17
C THR A 164 -7.06 -19.60 11.43
N ASN A 165 -7.86 -18.66 10.90
CA ASN A 165 -7.33 -17.41 10.34
C ASN A 165 -6.56 -16.59 11.39
N SER A 166 -6.93 -16.68 12.67
CA SER A 166 -6.19 -16.04 13.76
C SER A 166 -4.78 -16.62 13.90
N ASP A 167 -4.62 -17.94 13.79
CA ASP A 167 -3.30 -18.58 13.82
C ASP A 167 -2.40 -18.09 12.67
N ILE A 168 -3.00 -17.93 11.47
CA ILE A 168 -2.31 -17.41 10.29
C ILE A 168 -1.93 -15.94 10.47
N GLU A 169 -2.83 -15.09 10.99
CA GLU A 169 -2.54 -13.67 11.23
C GLU A 169 -1.50 -13.47 12.33
N GLN A 170 -1.49 -14.30 13.37
CA GLN A 170 -0.44 -14.29 14.40
C GLN A 170 0.93 -14.68 13.83
N LEU A 171 0.98 -15.68 12.95
CA LEU A 171 2.21 -16.09 12.28
C LEU A 171 2.71 -15.01 11.30
N LYS A 172 1.80 -14.37 10.56
CA LYS A 172 2.11 -13.19 9.72
C LYS A 172 2.66 -12.03 10.55
N GLY A 173 2.06 -11.75 11.70
CA GLY A 173 2.52 -10.69 12.61
C GLY A 173 3.94 -10.92 13.13
N CYS A 174 4.27 -12.15 13.54
CA CYS A 174 5.63 -12.51 13.95
C CYS A 174 6.63 -12.43 12.80
N LEU A 175 6.23 -12.88 11.60
CA LEU A 175 7.08 -12.79 10.41
C LEU A 175 7.33 -11.34 9.99
N ALA A 176 6.30 -10.48 10.03
CA ALA A 176 6.42 -9.06 9.73
C ALA A 176 7.36 -8.35 10.71
N SER A 177 7.19 -8.59 12.02
CA SER A 177 8.08 -8.07 13.07
C SER A 177 9.55 -8.51 12.92
N TRP A 178 9.79 -9.73 12.42
CA TRP A 178 11.13 -10.22 12.10
C TRP A 178 11.70 -9.56 10.82
N LEU A 179 10.89 -9.43 9.76
CA LEU A 179 11.29 -8.84 8.48
C LEU A 179 11.56 -7.33 8.57
N GLU A 180 10.79 -6.60 9.38
CA GLU A 180 10.93 -5.15 9.57
C GLU A 180 12.28 -4.80 10.20
N ASN A 181 12.74 -5.61 11.16
CA ASN A 181 14.08 -5.50 11.74
C ASN A 181 15.20 -5.79 10.71
N LYS A 182 14.96 -6.70 9.76
CA LYS A 182 15.93 -6.97 8.68
C LYS A 182 16.07 -5.75 7.77
N LYS A 183 14.98 -5.04 7.46
CA LYS A 183 15.02 -3.79 6.69
C LYS A 183 15.78 -2.68 7.43
N GLU A 184 15.49 -2.49 8.72
CA GLU A 184 16.17 -1.51 9.57
C GLU A 184 17.68 -1.80 9.68
N SER A 185 18.06 -3.08 9.79
CA SER A 185 19.47 -3.49 9.79
C SER A 185 20.19 -3.24 8.46
N TYR A 186 19.50 -3.33 7.32
CA TYR A 186 20.07 -2.98 6.02
C TYR A 186 20.22 -1.47 5.86
N GLN A 187 19.23 -0.70 6.36
CA GLN A 187 19.26 0.76 6.33
C GLN A 187 20.43 1.31 7.18
N ASN A 188 20.57 0.82 8.41
CA ASN A 188 21.66 1.22 9.32
C ASN A 188 23.05 0.86 8.78
N GLU A 189 23.19 -0.27 8.07
CA GLU A 189 24.45 -0.66 7.42
C GLU A 189 24.79 0.24 6.23
N GLN A 190 23.79 0.65 5.44
CA GLN A 190 23.98 1.63 4.36
C GLN A 190 24.37 3.01 4.90
N ASP A 191 23.72 3.45 5.97
CA ASP A 191 24.05 4.73 6.63
C ASP A 191 25.47 4.71 7.22
N ARG A 192 25.90 3.58 7.78
CA ARG A 192 27.28 3.39 8.26
C ARG A 192 28.30 3.49 7.14
N LEU A 193 28.10 2.77 6.03
CA LEU A 193 28.98 2.81 4.87
C LEU A 193 29.05 4.20 4.24
N GLU A 194 27.92 4.92 4.22
CA GLU A 194 27.87 6.29 3.72
C GLU A 194 28.60 7.27 4.66
N ASN A 195 28.49 7.09 5.97
CA ASN A 195 29.23 7.89 6.95
C ASN A 195 30.74 7.62 6.91
N GLU A 196 31.16 6.37 6.74
CA GLU A 196 32.58 6.02 6.53
C GLU A 196 33.13 6.67 5.25
N ARG A 197 32.37 6.65 4.16
CA ARG A 197 32.74 7.32 2.91
C ARG A 197 32.90 8.84 3.10
N LYS A 198 31.96 9.49 3.79
CA LYS A 198 32.02 10.92 4.11
C LYS A 198 33.24 11.27 4.96
N HIS A 199 33.57 10.45 5.95
CA HIS A 199 34.76 10.64 6.78
C HIS A 199 36.05 10.49 5.97
N GLN A 200 36.14 9.50 5.07
CA GLN A 200 37.30 9.33 4.18
C GLN A 200 37.46 10.50 3.21
N GLU A 201 36.37 10.97 2.60
CA GLU A 201 36.38 12.14 1.71
C GLU A 201 36.79 13.42 2.48
N GLU A 202 36.38 13.58 3.74
CA GLU A 202 36.76 14.70 4.58
C GLU A 202 38.24 14.66 4.98
N GLU A 203 38.77 13.48 5.35
CA GLU A 203 40.20 13.31 5.61
C GLU A 203 41.06 13.59 4.36
N GLU A 204 40.65 13.11 3.19
CA GLU A 204 41.36 13.38 1.94
C GLU A 204 41.34 14.88 1.61
N ARG A 205 40.23 15.56 1.88
CA ARG A 205 40.12 17.02 1.72
C ARG A 205 41.01 17.79 2.70
N LYS A 206 41.18 17.29 3.93
CA LYS A 206 42.13 17.87 4.90
C LYS A 206 43.57 17.69 4.43
N ARG A 207 43.94 16.51 3.94
CA ARG A 207 45.28 16.24 3.38
C ARG A 207 45.60 17.14 2.18
N LYS A 208 44.66 17.32 1.24
CA LYS A 208 44.84 18.21 0.09
C LYS A 208 45.05 19.68 0.51
N LYS A 209 44.31 20.16 1.51
CA LYS A 209 44.48 21.52 2.05
C LYS A 209 45.84 21.70 2.74
N GLU A 210 46.29 20.71 3.51
CA GLU A 210 47.62 20.74 4.15
C GLU A 210 48.77 20.71 3.12
N GLU A 211 48.61 19.95 2.03
CA GLU A 211 49.58 19.92 0.93
C GLU A 211 49.61 21.24 0.14
N GLU A 212 48.45 21.84 -0.14
CA GLU A 212 48.35 23.16 -0.77
C GLU A 212 48.98 24.26 0.10
N GLU A 213 48.76 24.23 1.42
CA GLU A 213 49.35 25.18 2.35
C GLU A 213 50.88 25.02 2.44
N LYS A 214 51.38 23.77 2.45
CA LYS A 214 52.82 23.49 2.37
C LYS A 214 53.43 23.95 1.05
N ALA A 215 52.72 23.79 -0.07
CA ALA A 215 53.16 24.27 -1.38
C ALA A 215 53.20 25.80 -1.45
N ARG A 216 52.24 26.48 -0.81
CA ARG A 216 52.20 27.94 -0.71
C ARG A 216 53.36 28.48 0.14
N LYS A 217 53.64 27.88 1.30
CA LYS A 217 54.81 28.24 2.14
C LYS A 217 56.14 28.05 1.40
N ARG A 218 56.29 26.97 0.63
CA ARG A 218 57.50 26.76 -0.21
C ARG A 218 57.69 27.86 -1.27
N LYS A 219 56.62 28.29 -1.93
CA LYS A 219 56.68 29.40 -2.90
C LYS A 219 57.06 30.73 -2.25
N GLU A 220 56.52 31.00 -1.07
CA GLU A 220 56.80 32.21 -0.30
C GLU A 220 58.24 32.21 0.24
N ASP A 221 58.76 31.06 0.67
CA ASP A 221 60.16 30.91 1.08
C ASP A 221 61.14 31.07 -0.11
N ASP A 222 60.80 30.55 -1.29
CA ASP A 222 61.60 30.70 -2.51
C ASP A 222 61.61 32.15 -3.03
N GLU A 223 60.49 32.88 -2.89
CA GLU A 223 60.38 34.29 -3.24
C GLU A 223 61.17 35.18 -2.26
N ASN A 224 61.03 34.92 -0.95
CA ASN A 224 61.81 35.61 0.09
C ASN A 224 63.32 35.41 -0.07
N LYS A 225 63.75 34.23 -0.53
CA LYS A 225 65.16 33.94 -0.82
C LYS A 225 65.70 34.77 -2.00
N ARG A 226 64.89 34.97 -3.06
CA ARG A 226 65.26 35.81 -4.20
C ARG A 226 65.42 37.29 -3.82
N THR A 227 64.51 37.84 -3.01
CA THR A 227 64.65 39.21 -2.47
C THR A 227 65.87 39.39 -1.57
N ARG A 228 66.26 38.37 -0.78
CA ARG A 228 67.49 38.43 0.04
C ARG A 228 68.77 38.41 -0.79
N GLU A 229 68.77 37.74 -1.94
CA GLU A 229 69.90 37.72 -2.88
C GLU A 229 70.04 39.05 -3.65
N GLU A 230 68.94 39.75 -3.94
CA GLU A 230 68.91 41.11 -4.50
C GLU A 230 69.33 42.20 -3.47
N ASP A 231 68.96 42.03 -2.19
CA ASP A 231 69.38 42.95 -1.12
C ASP A 231 70.88 42.84 -0.78
N LEU A 232 71.48 41.66 -0.96
CA LEU A 232 72.91 41.43 -0.75
C LEU A 232 73.76 42.10 -1.84
N THR A 233 73.28 42.10 -3.09
CA THR A 233 73.93 42.77 -4.22
C THR A 233 73.78 44.30 -4.15
N ASN A 234 72.67 44.82 -3.63
CA ASN A 234 72.51 46.25 -3.37
C ASN A 234 73.37 46.77 -2.21
N LYS A 235 73.58 45.96 -1.15
CA LYS A 235 74.47 46.30 -0.03
C LYS A 235 75.96 46.29 -0.37
N GLU A 236 76.39 45.55 -1.40
CA GLU A 236 77.77 45.61 -1.89
C GLU A 236 78.03 46.88 -2.72
N ASN A 237 77.04 47.33 -3.50
CA ASN A 237 77.12 48.58 -4.26
C ASN A 237 77.10 49.83 -3.36
N GLU A 238 76.40 49.78 -2.21
CA GLU A 238 76.33 50.90 -1.25
C GLU A 238 77.59 51.01 -0.37
N LYS A 239 78.36 49.92 -0.22
CA LYS A 239 79.64 49.90 0.52
C LYS A 239 80.81 50.48 -0.29
N GLN A 240 80.65 50.68 -1.59
CA GLN A 240 81.66 51.26 -2.46
C GLN A 240 81.57 52.80 -2.54
N LEU A 241 80.44 53.40 -2.12
CA LEU A 241 80.21 54.85 -2.08
C LEU A 241 80.47 55.49 -0.70
N LYS A 242 80.70 54.68 0.35
CA LYS A 242 80.95 55.12 1.74
C LYS A 242 82.42 55.06 2.18
N ARG A 243 83.35 54.99 1.21
CA ARG A 243 84.81 55.06 1.46
C ARG A 243 85.45 56.40 1.07
N GLU A 244 84.65 57.39 0.67
CA GLU A 244 85.08 58.77 0.42
C GLU A 244 84.27 59.72 1.31
N THR A 245 84.67 59.83 2.57
CA THR A 245 84.55 61.00 3.45
C THR A 245 85.01 60.56 4.84
N GLU A 246 86.34 60.57 4.99
CA GLU A 246 87.05 61.41 5.96
C GLU A 246 86.15 62.21 6.91
N GLU A 247 86.44 62.42 8.17
CA GLU A 247 87.56 62.13 9.06
C GLU A 247 87.10 62.72 10.42
N SER A 248 87.94 62.57 11.44
CA SER A 248 87.90 63.42 12.64
C SER A 248 86.79 63.15 13.66
N GLN A 249 87.08 62.14 14.46
CA GLN A 249 87.52 62.32 15.85
C GLN A 249 86.94 63.51 16.66
N GLN A 250 86.62 63.16 17.91
CA GLN A 250 86.61 64.01 19.11
C GLN A 250 85.30 64.74 19.43
N LYS A 251 84.46 64.13 20.29
CA LYS A 251 84.33 64.56 21.71
C LYS A 251 83.20 63.85 22.47
N GLU A 252 83.58 62.78 23.15
CA GLU A 252 82.90 62.15 24.31
C GLU A 252 82.79 63.09 25.53
N ARG A 253 82.05 64.21 25.45
CA ARG A 253 81.75 65.03 26.67
C ARG A 253 80.32 65.58 26.78
N VAL A 254 79.38 65.15 25.96
CA VAL A 254 77.97 65.65 26.00
C VAL A 254 76.95 64.53 26.34
N ASP A 255 77.43 63.33 26.67
CA ASP A 255 76.63 62.10 26.85
C ASP A 255 75.79 62.00 28.14
N MET A 256 75.77 63.02 29.01
CA MET A 256 75.04 62.93 30.29
C MET A 256 73.83 63.88 30.39
N GLU A 257 73.78 64.97 29.63
CA GLU A 257 72.60 65.85 29.55
C GLU A 257 71.60 65.39 28.48
N ARG A 258 72.08 64.72 27.42
CA ARG A 258 71.23 64.14 26.38
C ARG A 258 70.29 63.06 26.95
N LYS A 259 70.73 62.32 27.97
CA LYS A 259 70.01 61.19 28.56
C LYS A 259 68.70 61.57 29.28
N LYS A 260 68.59 62.79 29.83
CA LYS A 260 67.37 63.27 30.51
C LYS A 260 66.35 63.89 29.56
N GLU A 261 66.81 64.50 28.47
CA GLU A 261 65.94 64.96 27.38
C GLU A 261 65.46 63.78 26.53
N GLU A 262 66.31 62.77 26.32
CA GLU A 262 65.95 61.48 25.72
C GLU A 262 64.84 60.79 26.51
N GLU A 263 64.90 60.70 27.84
CA GLU A 263 63.83 60.07 28.65
C GLU A 263 62.47 60.79 28.57
N ARG A 264 62.46 62.13 28.43
CA ARG A 264 61.22 62.92 28.24
C ARG A 264 60.63 62.76 26.85
N VAL A 265 61.49 62.74 25.82
CA VAL A 265 61.10 62.48 24.43
C VAL A 265 60.66 61.02 24.26
N GLU A 266 61.28 60.08 24.96
CA GLU A 266 60.93 58.65 24.97
C GLU A 266 59.54 58.42 25.60
N MET A 267 59.21 59.10 26.71
CA MET A 267 57.86 59.00 27.31
C MET A 267 56.77 59.58 26.42
N GLU A 268 57.00 60.74 25.77
CA GLU A 268 56.03 61.32 24.82
C GLU A 268 55.92 60.48 23.54
N ARG A 269 57.03 59.85 23.11
CA ARG A 269 57.05 58.90 22.00
C ARG A 269 56.30 57.62 22.33
N ASN A 270 56.45 57.08 23.54
CA ASN A 270 55.71 55.91 24.01
C ASN A 270 54.21 56.21 24.14
N ARG A 271 53.82 57.40 24.61
CA ARG A 271 52.40 57.79 24.63
C ARG A 271 51.78 57.88 23.23
N LYS A 272 52.51 58.47 22.26
CA LYS A 272 52.07 58.55 20.85
C LYS A 272 52.08 57.19 20.16
N GLU A 273 53.00 56.30 20.55
CA GLU A 273 53.07 54.93 20.04
C GLU A 273 51.93 54.07 20.62
N GLU A 274 51.61 54.20 21.91
CA GLU A 274 50.44 53.55 22.53
C GLU A 274 49.13 54.05 21.91
N GLU A 275 48.99 55.35 21.64
CA GLU A 275 47.83 55.90 20.92
C GLU A 275 47.76 55.41 19.47
N ARG A 276 48.90 55.23 18.79
CA ARG A 276 48.96 54.62 17.45
C ARG A 276 48.58 53.15 17.48
N VAL A 277 49.12 52.37 18.42
CA VAL A 277 48.83 50.95 18.58
C VAL A 277 47.35 50.75 18.95
N GLU A 278 46.78 51.62 19.78
CA GLU A 278 45.36 51.57 20.14
C GLU A 278 44.45 51.98 18.97
N MET A 279 44.83 52.98 18.16
CA MET A 279 44.12 53.29 16.91
C MET A 279 44.23 52.16 15.88
N GLU A 280 45.40 51.54 15.73
CA GLU A 280 45.63 50.39 14.85
C GLU A 280 44.81 49.18 15.31
N ARG A 281 44.73 48.93 16.63
CA ARG A 281 43.89 47.89 17.24
C ARG A 281 42.41 48.13 16.94
N LYS A 282 41.92 49.35 17.13
CA LYS A 282 40.53 49.71 16.79
C LYS A 282 40.24 49.56 15.30
N ARG A 283 41.18 49.97 14.42
CA ARG A 283 41.03 49.79 12.97
C ARG A 283 40.96 48.32 12.58
N LYS A 284 41.79 47.48 13.21
CA LYS A 284 41.83 46.03 12.96
C LYS A 284 40.57 45.32 13.50
N GLU A 285 40.05 45.74 14.64
CA GLU A 285 38.78 45.24 15.19
C GLU A 285 37.57 45.64 14.31
N GLU A 286 37.56 46.85 13.77
CA GLU A 286 36.55 47.31 12.81
C GLU A 286 36.66 46.56 11.46
N GLU A 287 37.88 46.30 10.99
CA GLU A 287 38.14 45.52 9.78
C GLU A 287 37.75 44.03 9.97
N ASP A 288 37.99 43.46 11.15
CA ASP A 288 37.58 42.10 11.46
C ASP A 288 36.06 41.99 11.65
N ARG A 289 35.40 43.02 12.22
CA ARG A 289 33.93 43.09 12.32
C ARG A 289 33.29 43.16 10.93
N THR A 290 33.79 44.03 10.06
CA THR A 290 33.29 44.16 8.67
C THR A 290 33.54 42.90 7.84
N LYS A 291 34.69 42.22 8.01
CA LYS A 291 34.94 40.90 7.40
C LYS A 291 34.00 39.81 7.90
N ARG A 292 33.68 39.78 9.20
CA ARG A 292 32.70 38.83 9.76
C ARG A 292 31.31 39.10 9.22
N GLU A 293 30.86 40.35 9.21
CA GLU A 293 29.57 40.76 8.65
C GLU A 293 29.47 40.43 7.14
N ALA A 294 30.52 40.69 6.36
CA ALA A 294 30.57 40.33 4.94
C ALA A 294 30.49 38.82 4.73
N LYS A 295 31.20 38.03 5.55
CA LYS A 295 31.18 36.56 5.50
C LYS A 295 29.81 36.00 5.91
N THR A 296 29.16 36.59 6.91
CA THR A 296 27.81 36.20 7.32
C THR A 296 26.79 36.50 6.20
N LYS A 297 26.86 37.68 5.58
CA LYS A 297 26.03 38.04 4.42
C LYS A 297 26.26 37.11 3.23
N GLU A 298 27.51 36.78 2.92
CA GLU A 298 27.84 35.84 1.84
C GLU A 298 27.31 34.43 2.14
N GLU A 299 27.38 33.98 3.39
CA GLU A 299 26.84 32.68 3.80
C GLU A 299 25.31 32.64 3.79
N GLU A 300 24.63 33.70 4.24
CA GLU A 300 23.18 33.85 4.13
C GLU A 300 22.73 33.87 2.66
N GLU A 301 23.45 34.59 1.80
CA GLU A 301 23.15 34.65 0.37
C GLU A 301 23.41 33.31 -0.33
N ARG A 302 24.46 32.57 0.08
CA ARG A 302 24.69 31.19 -0.36
C ARG A 302 23.56 30.25 0.07
N LYS A 303 23.06 30.38 1.30
CA LYS A 303 21.90 29.60 1.79
C LYS A 303 20.61 29.95 1.05
N ARG A 304 20.39 31.22 0.73
CA ARG A 304 19.23 31.70 -0.05
C ARG A 304 19.23 31.14 -1.47
N ARG A 305 20.41 31.02 -2.11
CA ARG A 305 20.55 30.49 -3.47
C ARG A 305 20.45 28.97 -3.56
N ASP A 306 20.58 28.25 -2.46
CA ASP A 306 20.47 26.79 -2.43
C ASP A 306 19.01 26.35 -2.62
N PRO A 307 18.67 25.63 -3.71
CA PRO A 307 17.31 25.14 -3.96
C PRO A 307 16.76 24.21 -2.88
N ALA A 308 17.64 23.63 -2.06
CA ALA A 308 17.22 22.80 -0.93
C ALA A 308 16.54 23.61 0.18
N ASN A 309 16.77 24.92 0.24
CA ASN A 309 16.25 25.83 1.28
C ASN A 309 15.01 26.62 0.82
N TRP A 310 14.55 26.43 -0.42
CA TRP A 310 13.37 27.11 -0.94
C TRP A 310 12.10 26.55 -0.31
N THR A 311 11.19 27.43 0.09
CA THR A 311 9.88 27.08 0.65
C THR A 311 8.85 26.86 -0.46
N PRO A 312 7.94 25.88 -0.33
CA PRO A 312 6.90 25.64 -1.32
C PRO A 312 5.75 26.66 -1.22
N HIS A 313 5.37 27.26 -2.34
CA HIS A 313 4.07 27.88 -2.54
C HIS A 313 3.11 26.81 -3.09
N THR A 314 2.02 26.53 -2.38
CA THR A 314 1.06 25.48 -2.76
C THR A 314 -0.18 26.10 -3.38
N TYR A 315 -0.37 25.87 -4.68
CA TYR A 315 -1.54 26.36 -5.39
C TYR A 315 -2.64 25.30 -5.37
N ARG A 316 -3.86 25.73 -5.07
CA ARG A 316 -5.06 24.88 -5.04
C ARG A 316 -6.00 25.19 -6.19
N ARG A 317 -6.82 24.22 -6.56
CA ARG A 317 -7.87 24.35 -7.57
C ARG A 317 -8.92 25.34 -7.08
N SER A 318 -9.46 26.13 -8.01
CA SER A 318 -10.47 27.15 -7.76
C SER A 318 -11.88 26.59 -7.48
N ASP A 319 -12.09 25.28 -7.68
CA ASP A 319 -13.37 24.59 -7.47
C ASP A 319 -13.67 24.28 -6.00
N GLY A 320 -12.72 24.46 -5.07
CA GLY A 320 -12.97 24.53 -3.62
C GLY A 320 -13.46 23.24 -2.95
N GLU A 321 -13.70 22.16 -3.69
CA GLU A 321 -14.18 20.90 -3.15
C GLU A 321 -13.02 20.02 -2.63
N SER A 322 -13.06 19.66 -1.35
CA SER A 322 -12.06 18.83 -0.67
C SER A 322 -11.98 17.38 -1.17
N ASP A 323 -13.02 16.91 -1.89
CA ASP A 323 -13.13 15.54 -2.43
C ASP A 323 -12.54 15.39 -3.84
N THR A 324 -11.91 16.43 -4.37
CA THR A 324 -11.27 16.40 -5.69
C THR A 324 -9.91 15.69 -5.65
N PHE A 325 -9.47 15.21 -6.83
CA PHE A 325 -8.20 14.52 -7.03
C PHE A 325 -7.02 15.29 -6.39
N HIS A 326 -6.16 14.59 -5.65
CA HIS A 326 -5.04 15.15 -4.86
C HIS A 326 -5.42 16.23 -3.83
N HIS A 327 -6.59 16.12 -3.19
CA HIS A 327 -7.09 17.07 -2.18
C HIS A 327 -7.20 18.52 -2.70
N GLY A 328 -7.50 18.67 -3.99
CA GLY A 328 -7.62 19.96 -4.65
C GLY A 328 -6.28 20.69 -4.85
N ILE A 329 -5.13 20.02 -4.73
CA ILE A 329 -3.82 20.63 -5.02
C ILE A 329 -3.57 20.63 -6.53
N CYS A 330 -3.24 21.80 -7.06
CA CYS A 330 -2.84 21.98 -8.46
C CYS A 330 -1.34 21.70 -8.63
N CYS A 331 -0.49 22.46 -7.95
CA CYS A 331 0.96 22.31 -8.01
C CYS A 331 1.64 22.95 -6.80
N GLN A 332 2.92 22.63 -6.64
CA GLN A 332 3.84 23.31 -5.72
C GLN A 332 4.94 24.01 -6.50
N VAL A 333 5.17 25.27 -6.19
CA VAL A 333 6.21 26.09 -6.79
C VAL A 333 7.26 26.41 -5.73
N PHE A 334 8.51 26.09 -6.02
CA PHE A 334 9.66 26.45 -5.21
C PHE A 334 10.47 27.49 -5.98
N ALA A 335 10.64 28.66 -5.36
CA ALA A 335 11.43 29.75 -5.89
C ALA A 335 12.36 30.29 -4.80
N MET A 336 13.32 31.12 -5.21
CA MET A 336 14.19 31.80 -4.25
C MET A 336 13.33 32.65 -3.28
N PRO A 337 13.62 32.65 -1.98
CA PRO A 337 12.88 33.45 -1.01
C PRO A 337 12.80 34.93 -1.42
N GLU A 338 11.65 35.57 -1.17
CA GLU A 338 11.37 36.99 -1.48
C GLU A 338 11.46 37.36 -2.97
N THR A 339 11.43 36.38 -3.87
CA THR A 339 11.48 36.63 -5.33
C THR A 339 10.19 36.30 -6.06
N LEU A 340 9.26 35.61 -5.39
CA LEU A 340 7.97 35.22 -5.91
C LEU A 340 6.92 35.42 -4.83
N GLU A 341 5.88 36.18 -5.14
CA GLU A 341 4.67 36.27 -4.33
C GLU A 341 3.61 35.31 -4.87
N GLU A 342 2.71 34.82 -4.02
CA GLU A 342 1.68 33.86 -4.44
C GLU A 342 0.80 34.43 -5.57
N GLU A 343 0.58 35.74 -5.58
CA GLU A 343 -0.23 36.46 -6.56
C GLU A 343 0.40 36.55 -7.95
N ASP A 344 1.72 36.37 -8.09
CA ASP A 344 2.44 36.51 -9.36
C ASP A 344 2.07 35.42 -10.38
N LEU A 345 1.59 34.27 -9.90
CA LEU A 345 1.22 33.12 -10.73
C LEU A 345 -0.28 32.82 -10.67
N GLU A 346 -0.79 32.28 -11.77
CA GLU A 346 -2.09 31.65 -11.88
C GLU A 346 -1.89 30.18 -12.25
N CYS A 347 -2.36 29.28 -11.39
CA CYS A 347 -2.17 27.83 -11.54
C CYS A 347 -3.54 27.15 -11.68
N LEU A 348 -3.74 26.41 -12.77
CA LEU A 348 -4.98 25.69 -13.07
C LEU A 348 -4.66 24.21 -13.25
N ALA A 349 -5.51 23.32 -12.70
CA ALA A 349 -5.41 21.88 -12.92
C ALA A 349 -6.70 21.34 -13.55
N SER A 350 -6.54 20.51 -14.58
CA SER A 350 -7.65 19.88 -15.30
C SER A 350 -7.43 18.38 -15.46
N ASP A 351 -8.47 17.60 -15.19
CA ASP A 351 -8.45 16.15 -15.39
C ASP A 351 -8.72 15.80 -16.87
N GLU A 352 -9.42 16.69 -17.60
CA GLU A 352 -9.64 16.63 -19.05
C GLU A 352 -8.44 17.13 -19.86
N TRP A 353 -7.26 16.52 -19.64
CA TRP A 353 -6.00 16.98 -20.23
C TRP A 353 -6.00 17.00 -21.77
N ARG A 354 -6.77 16.12 -22.43
CA ARG A 354 -6.84 16.03 -23.90
C ARG A 354 -7.48 17.27 -24.50
N ASP A 355 -8.59 17.72 -23.93
CA ASP A 355 -9.39 18.82 -24.46
C ASP A 355 -8.74 20.18 -24.14
N ASN A 356 -7.88 20.23 -23.10
CA ASN A 356 -7.16 21.43 -22.67
C ASN A 356 -5.72 21.56 -23.23
N GLY A 357 -5.43 20.88 -24.35
CA GLY A 357 -4.18 21.03 -25.10
C GLY A 357 -2.99 20.25 -24.53
N GLY A 358 -3.25 19.12 -23.87
CA GLY A 358 -2.23 18.19 -23.38
C GLY A 358 -1.44 17.46 -24.47
N PRO A 359 -0.39 16.69 -24.10
CA PRO A 359 0.50 16.01 -25.04
C PRO A 359 -0.14 14.79 -25.69
N THR A 360 0.21 14.47 -26.94
CA THR A 360 -0.06 13.13 -27.48
C THR A 360 0.76 12.08 -26.71
N LEU A 361 0.08 11.06 -26.20
CA LEU A 361 0.71 9.94 -25.50
C LEU A 361 1.04 8.80 -26.48
N ALA A 362 2.20 8.20 -26.29
CA ALA A 362 2.62 7.01 -27.01
C ALA A 362 1.89 5.76 -26.48
N ILE A 363 1.86 4.69 -27.27
CA ILE A 363 1.26 3.41 -26.85
C ILE A 363 1.99 2.89 -25.60
N GLY A 364 1.23 2.64 -24.53
CA GLY A 364 1.74 2.15 -23.24
C GLY A 364 2.11 3.24 -22.24
N GLU A 365 2.09 4.52 -22.63
CA GLU A 365 2.14 5.63 -21.67
C GLU A 365 0.76 5.82 -21.01
N LYS A 366 0.77 6.05 -19.69
CA LYS A 366 -0.45 6.18 -18.87
C LYS A 366 -0.38 7.47 -18.07
N VAL A 367 -1.48 8.20 -17.96
CA VAL A 367 -1.52 9.46 -17.20
C VAL A 367 -1.48 9.18 -15.70
N ALA A 368 -0.68 9.95 -14.97
CA ALA A 368 -0.52 9.82 -13.52
C ALA A 368 -0.89 11.10 -12.74
N SER A 369 -1.09 12.24 -13.41
CA SER A 369 -1.54 13.50 -12.79
C SER A 369 -2.57 14.22 -13.65
N SER A 370 -3.25 15.20 -13.08
CA SER A 370 -3.99 16.21 -13.85
C SER A 370 -3.05 17.06 -14.70
N LEU A 371 -3.56 17.61 -15.81
CA LEU A 371 -2.86 18.62 -16.60
C LEU A 371 -2.79 19.90 -15.78
N THR A 372 -1.57 20.34 -15.48
CA THR A 372 -1.33 21.59 -14.74
C THR A 372 -0.87 22.66 -15.71
N GLU A 373 -1.54 23.81 -15.68
CA GLU A 373 -1.16 25.02 -16.41
C GLU A 373 -0.78 26.11 -15.41
N VAL A 374 0.44 26.63 -15.55
CA VAL A 374 1.00 27.72 -14.72
C VAL A 374 1.24 28.92 -15.62
N LYS A 375 0.61 30.05 -15.32
CA LYS A 375 0.73 31.31 -16.06
C LYS A 375 1.28 32.40 -15.16
N VAL A 376 2.09 33.28 -15.74
CA VAL A 376 2.55 34.51 -15.08
C VAL A 376 1.49 35.59 -15.32
N LYS A 377 0.98 36.24 -14.27
CA LYS A 377 -0.13 37.21 -14.39
C LYS A 377 0.30 38.54 -15.02
N GLU A 378 1.50 39.04 -14.70
CA GLU A 378 2.03 40.29 -15.25
C GLU A 378 2.98 40.02 -16.43
N VAL A 379 2.55 40.38 -17.64
CA VAL A 379 3.28 40.10 -18.91
C VAL A 379 4.66 40.80 -18.97
N ASP A 380 4.87 41.89 -18.24
CA ASP A 380 6.14 42.64 -18.22
C ASP A 380 7.08 42.27 -17.04
N LYS A 381 6.65 41.40 -16.11
CA LYS A 381 7.56 40.83 -15.10
C LYS A 381 8.36 39.71 -15.73
N ASP A 382 9.53 40.06 -16.23
CA ASP A 382 10.53 39.12 -16.75
C ASP A 382 11.08 38.31 -15.56
N LEU A 383 10.36 37.25 -15.14
CA LEU A 383 10.75 36.33 -14.06
C LEU A 383 12.02 35.57 -14.49
N LYS A 384 13.18 36.22 -14.37
CA LYS A 384 14.51 35.64 -14.63
C LYS A 384 14.97 34.78 -13.45
N LEU A 385 14.09 33.93 -12.95
CA LEU A 385 14.29 33.15 -11.73
C LEU A 385 14.09 31.67 -12.07
N SER A 386 15.10 30.86 -11.74
CA SER A 386 14.98 29.41 -11.82
C SER A 386 13.98 28.94 -10.77
N MET A 387 12.89 28.34 -11.20
CA MET A 387 11.84 27.81 -10.34
C MET A 387 11.78 26.29 -10.49
N ARG A 388 11.47 25.61 -9.40
CA ARG A 388 11.07 24.20 -9.46
C ARG A 388 9.56 24.12 -9.32
N ILE A 389 8.91 23.57 -10.33
CA ILE A 389 7.46 23.40 -10.37
C ILE A 389 7.17 21.91 -10.29
N CYS A 390 6.35 21.54 -9.32
CA CYS A 390 6.04 20.17 -8.96
C CYS A 390 4.54 19.93 -9.07
N VAL A 391 4.15 18.87 -9.78
CA VAL A 391 2.75 18.44 -9.85
C VAL A 391 2.55 17.19 -8.99
N PRO A 392 1.44 17.11 -8.23
CA PRO A 392 1.10 15.88 -7.52
C PRO A 392 0.76 14.79 -8.54
N HIS A 393 1.14 13.54 -8.26
CA HIS A 393 0.81 12.40 -9.10
C HIS A 393 0.49 11.15 -8.27
N CYS A 394 -0.27 10.24 -8.87
CA CYS A 394 -0.57 8.95 -8.27
C CYS A 394 0.64 8.02 -8.24
N SER A 395 0.73 7.21 -7.18
CA SER A 395 1.73 6.15 -7.06
C SER A 395 1.62 5.16 -8.23
N VAL A 396 2.72 4.99 -8.95
CA VAL A 396 2.82 3.97 -10.01
C VAL A 396 3.19 2.65 -9.36
N TYR A 397 2.22 1.74 -9.26
CA TYR A 397 2.41 0.41 -8.66
C TYR A 397 3.00 -0.61 -9.64
N ASP A 398 3.07 -0.29 -10.94
CA ASP A 398 3.73 -1.14 -11.92
C ASP A 398 5.24 -0.93 -11.86
N SER A 399 5.98 -1.92 -11.34
CA SER A 399 7.45 -1.84 -11.22
C SER A 399 8.17 -1.71 -12.56
N SER A 400 7.49 -2.05 -13.67
CA SER A 400 8.03 -1.89 -15.03
C SER A 400 7.88 -0.47 -15.58
N ASP A 401 7.06 0.37 -14.93
CA ASP A 401 6.86 1.77 -15.31
C ASP A 401 7.75 2.70 -14.45
N GLU A 402 8.04 3.87 -14.99
CA GLU A 402 8.69 5.01 -14.33
C GLU A 402 7.85 6.27 -14.57
N VAL A 403 7.89 7.21 -13.63
CA VAL A 403 7.22 8.50 -13.78
C VAL A 403 8.14 9.44 -14.53
N ILE A 404 7.60 10.12 -15.54
CA ILE A 404 8.25 11.22 -16.26
C ILE A 404 7.30 12.42 -16.30
N VAL A 405 7.84 13.62 -16.50
CA VAL A 405 7.03 14.80 -16.78
C VAL A 405 7.14 15.16 -18.24
N LYS A 406 6.00 15.31 -18.92
CA LYS A 406 5.90 15.99 -20.20
C LYS A 406 5.57 17.45 -19.92
N ALA A 407 6.28 18.36 -20.57
CA ALA A 407 6.02 19.79 -20.43
C ALA A 407 6.05 20.53 -21.76
N SER A 408 5.16 21.51 -21.90
CA SER A 408 5.14 22.52 -22.96
C SER A 408 5.35 23.90 -22.33
N ILE A 409 6.33 24.64 -22.84
CA ILE A 409 6.67 25.98 -22.38
C ILE A 409 6.29 26.96 -23.49
N ASP A 410 5.49 27.96 -23.17
CA ASP A 410 5.00 29.02 -24.07
C ASP A 410 4.35 28.48 -25.35
N GLY A 411 3.57 27.40 -25.22
CA GLY A 411 2.88 26.75 -26.34
C GLY A 411 3.79 26.00 -27.33
N ARG A 412 5.08 25.81 -26.99
CA ARG A 412 6.00 25.00 -27.79
C ARG A 412 5.68 23.52 -27.70
N GLU A 413 6.31 22.72 -28.56
CA GLU A 413 6.14 21.27 -28.57
C GLU A 413 6.40 20.64 -27.18
N TRP A 414 5.57 19.64 -26.85
CA TRP A 414 5.68 18.86 -25.64
C TRP A 414 6.97 18.03 -25.63
N LYS A 415 7.74 18.13 -24.55
CA LYS A 415 9.01 17.39 -24.38
C LYS A 415 9.03 16.65 -23.06
N ASN A 416 9.67 15.48 -23.07
CA ASN A 416 9.99 14.76 -21.84
C ASN A 416 11.05 15.55 -21.06
N LYS A 417 10.84 15.69 -19.76
CA LYS A 417 11.73 16.39 -18.83
C LYS A 417 12.19 15.44 -17.74
N ASN A 418 13.44 15.60 -17.33
CA ASN A 418 14.00 14.85 -16.22
C ASN A 418 13.38 15.33 -14.91
N LEU A 419 13.01 14.37 -14.07
CA LEU A 419 12.48 14.66 -12.74
C LEU A 419 13.56 15.29 -11.86
N VAL A 420 13.14 16.22 -11.01
CA VAL A 420 13.96 16.85 -9.99
C VAL A 420 13.57 16.26 -8.64
N THR A 421 14.57 15.90 -7.83
CA THR A 421 14.34 15.39 -6.47
C THR A 421 13.69 16.47 -5.60
N VAL A 422 12.50 16.17 -5.08
CA VAL A 422 11.81 17.00 -4.07
C VAL A 422 12.27 16.55 -2.69
N PRO A 423 12.87 17.42 -1.85
CA PRO A 423 13.26 17.06 -0.49
C PRO A 423 12.03 16.68 0.34
N ALA A 424 12.04 15.50 0.96
CA ALA A 424 10.94 14.97 1.78
C ALA A 424 10.49 15.88 2.94
N ARG A 425 11.37 16.80 3.37
CA ARG A 425 11.10 17.80 4.42
C ARG A 425 10.12 18.91 4.03
N HIS A 426 9.81 19.06 2.74
CA HIS A 426 8.99 20.17 2.22
C HIS A 426 7.59 19.76 1.77
N THR A 427 7.28 18.46 1.83
CA THR A 427 5.93 17.97 1.58
C THR A 427 5.17 17.98 2.89
N ASN A 428 4.37 19.02 3.12
CA ASN A 428 3.45 19.12 4.27
C ASN A 428 2.35 18.01 4.28
N GLN A 429 2.40 17.08 3.32
CA GLN A 429 1.50 15.95 3.17
C GLN A 429 2.31 14.70 2.77
N PRO A 430 2.58 13.77 3.71
CA PRO A 430 3.42 12.60 3.46
C PRO A 430 2.79 11.59 2.48
N ASP A 431 1.49 11.67 2.24
CA ASP A 431 0.74 10.71 1.42
C ASP A 431 0.71 11.04 -0.08
N LEU A 432 1.31 12.16 -0.50
CA LEU A 432 1.31 12.64 -1.88
C LEU A 432 2.70 12.59 -2.52
N ASN A 433 2.78 11.99 -3.71
CA ASN A 433 3.99 12.02 -4.52
C ASN A 433 3.99 13.24 -5.45
N TYR A 434 5.18 13.80 -5.68
CA TYR A 434 5.36 14.96 -6.53
C TYR A 434 6.38 14.69 -7.64
N ALA A 435 6.04 15.12 -8.85
CA ALA A 435 6.90 15.07 -10.02
C ALA A 435 7.28 16.51 -10.41
N GLY A 436 8.56 16.86 -10.23
CA GLY A 436 9.07 18.22 -10.42
C GLY A 436 9.98 18.40 -11.62
N ILE A 437 9.97 19.60 -12.20
CA ILE A 437 10.95 20.05 -13.19
C ILE A 437 11.51 21.43 -12.80
N VAL A 438 12.71 21.76 -13.28
CA VAL A 438 13.26 23.13 -13.18
C VAL A 438 12.92 23.90 -14.46
N VAL A 439 12.44 25.13 -14.30
CA VAL A 439 12.11 26.06 -15.39
C VAL A 439 12.65 27.45 -15.06
N ASP A 440 13.35 28.08 -16.01
CA ASP A 440 13.99 29.38 -15.77
C ASP A 440 13.24 30.56 -16.38
N LYS A 441 12.58 30.35 -17.54
CA LYS A 441 11.85 31.40 -18.26
C LYS A 441 10.62 30.81 -18.94
N PHE A 442 9.45 31.29 -18.54
CA PHE A 442 8.17 30.94 -19.14
C PHE A 442 7.14 32.03 -18.84
N HIS A 443 6.20 32.24 -19.77
CA HIS A 443 4.96 32.97 -19.53
C HIS A 443 3.82 31.99 -19.26
N THR A 444 3.84 30.84 -19.93
CA THR A 444 2.88 29.76 -19.73
C THR A 444 3.60 28.42 -19.75
N LEU A 445 3.36 27.61 -18.73
CA LEU A 445 3.90 26.27 -18.59
C LEU A 445 2.76 25.28 -18.44
N LYS A 446 2.68 24.30 -19.33
CA LYS A 446 1.78 23.16 -19.20
C LYS A 446 2.59 21.92 -18.86
N MET A 447 2.15 21.15 -17.87
CA MET A 447 2.84 19.97 -17.36
C MET A 447 1.87 18.82 -17.12
N LEU A 448 2.33 17.60 -17.40
CA LEU A 448 1.60 16.37 -17.15
C LEU A 448 2.58 15.28 -16.68
N ALA A 449 2.31 14.66 -15.53
CA ALA A 449 3.01 13.48 -15.09
C ALA A 449 2.46 12.24 -15.81
N VAL A 450 3.36 11.46 -16.40
CA VAL A 450 3.04 10.29 -17.22
C VAL A 450 3.87 9.13 -16.71
N ALA A 451 3.22 8.00 -16.46
CA ALA A 451 3.87 6.73 -16.26
C ALA A 451 4.24 6.14 -17.62
N LYS A 452 5.53 5.88 -17.84
CA LYS A 452 6.08 5.31 -19.06
C LYS A 452 6.81 4.02 -18.72
N THR A 453 6.71 3.01 -19.57
CA THR A 453 7.53 1.79 -19.41
C THR A 453 9.02 2.14 -19.42
N ARG A 454 9.75 1.63 -18.43
CA ARG A 454 11.18 1.85 -18.26
C ARG A 454 11.91 1.51 -19.55
N SER A 455 12.78 2.43 -19.95
CA SER A 455 13.55 2.29 -21.17
C SER A 455 15.04 2.34 -20.92
N GLN A 456 15.79 1.46 -21.60
CA GLN A 456 17.24 1.48 -21.63
C GLN A 456 17.68 2.12 -22.94
N GLU A 457 18.41 3.23 -22.87
CA GLU A 457 19.09 3.82 -24.02
C GLU A 457 20.49 3.22 -24.17
N LEU A 458 20.82 2.76 -25.37
CA LEU A 458 22.12 2.26 -25.77
C LEU A 458 22.63 3.10 -26.94
N VAL A 459 23.91 3.46 -26.91
CA VAL A 459 24.57 4.11 -28.05
C VAL A 459 25.36 3.04 -28.80
N VAL A 460 24.96 2.76 -30.04
CA VAL A 460 25.62 1.76 -30.88
C VAL A 460 26.47 2.49 -31.92
N ASP A 461 27.78 2.25 -31.91
CA ASP A 461 28.70 2.78 -32.91
C ASP A 461 28.86 1.80 -34.09
N LYS A 462 29.75 2.15 -35.03
CA LYS A 462 30.07 1.29 -36.18
C LYS A 462 30.64 -0.07 -35.79
N ASN A 463 31.18 -0.24 -34.59
CA ASN A 463 31.77 -1.49 -34.14
C ASN A 463 30.72 -2.51 -33.67
N GLY A 464 29.46 -2.07 -33.50
CA GLY A 464 28.39 -2.90 -32.96
C GLY A 464 28.49 -3.05 -31.44
N ILE A 465 27.58 -3.82 -30.85
CA ILE A 465 27.55 -4.09 -29.40
C ILE A 465 27.17 -5.54 -29.10
N SER A 466 27.65 -6.07 -27.98
CA SER A 466 27.21 -7.36 -27.43
C SER A 466 27.08 -7.21 -25.92
N GLN A 467 25.85 -7.09 -25.41
CA GLN A 467 25.62 -6.80 -24.00
C GLN A 467 24.35 -7.47 -23.46
N ALA A 468 24.42 -7.94 -22.21
CA ALA A 468 23.21 -8.31 -21.46
C ALA A 468 22.39 -7.06 -21.14
N LEU A 469 21.07 -7.13 -21.25
CA LEU A 469 20.21 -6.01 -20.95
C LEU A 469 20.18 -5.74 -19.44
N THR A 470 20.11 -4.46 -19.07
CA THR A 470 19.98 -4.05 -17.67
C THR A 470 18.56 -4.29 -17.17
N LEU A 471 17.57 -4.14 -18.07
CA LEU A 471 16.15 -4.38 -17.80
C LEU A 471 15.85 -5.87 -17.57
N ASP A 472 16.53 -6.77 -18.28
CA ASP A 472 16.46 -8.22 -18.07
C ASP A 472 17.80 -8.90 -18.41
N LYS A 473 18.50 -9.37 -17.37
CA LYS A 473 19.83 -10.00 -17.51
C LYS A 473 19.78 -11.36 -18.23
N ASN A 474 18.59 -11.93 -18.45
CA ASN A 474 18.41 -13.16 -19.23
C ASN A 474 18.44 -12.92 -20.73
N ILE A 475 18.34 -11.66 -21.16
CA ILE A 475 18.36 -11.26 -22.56
C ILE A 475 19.72 -10.63 -22.87
N LYS A 476 20.38 -11.11 -23.92
CA LYS A 476 21.57 -10.49 -24.50
C LYS A 476 21.24 -9.96 -25.88
N LEU A 477 21.56 -8.69 -26.10
CA LEU A 477 21.48 -8.04 -27.40
C LEU A 477 22.83 -8.13 -28.09
N PHE A 478 22.84 -8.62 -29.32
CA PHE A 478 23.99 -8.60 -30.22
C PHE A 478 23.64 -7.79 -31.46
N VAL A 479 24.30 -6.64 -31.61
CA VAL A 479 24.25 -5.81 -32.80
C VAL A 479 25.59 -5.97 -33.53
N PRO A 480 25.62 -6.58 -34.72
CA PRO A 480 26.86 -6.78 -35.46
C PRO A 480 27.60 -5.48 -35.81
N LYS A 481 28.88 -5.64 -36.14
CA LYS A 481 29.68 -4.55 -36.71
C LYS A 481 29.08 -4.07 -38.04
N ASP A 482 29.13 -2.76 -38.27
CA ASP A 482 28.59 -2.06 -39.44
C ASP A 482 27.06 -2.19 -39.61
N THR A 483 26.31 -2.52 -38.55
CA THR A 483 24.84 -2.47 -38.57
C THR A 483 24.32 -1.04 -38.71
N PHE A 484 25.05 -0.04 -38.20
CA PHE A 484 24.74 1.37 -38.39
C PHE A 484 25.93 2.10 -39.03
N ARG A 485 25.66 2.96 -40.02
CA ARG A 485 26.69 3.78 -40.69
C ARG A 485 27.26 4.87 -39.78
N LYS A 486 26.49 5.30 -38.79
CA LYS A 486 26.83 6.33 -37.81
C LYS A 486 26.46 5.83 -36.41
N SER A 487 27.09 6.43 -35.40
CA SER A 487 26.66 6.21 -34.02
C SER A 487 25.19 6.59 -33.88
N THR A 488 24.38 5.65 -33.37
CA THR A 488 22.92 5.69 -33.37
C THR A 488 22.42 5.37 -31.97
N LYS A 489 21.42 6.11 -31.46
CA LYS A 489 20.76 5.74 -30.22
C LYS A 489 19.71 4.66 -30.47
N MET A 490 19.70 3.68 -29.59
CA MET A 490 18.78 2.56 -29.58
C MET A 490 18.06 2.54 -28.23
N ASN A 491 16.73 2.63 -28.24
CA ASN A 491 15.89 2.58 -27.05
C ASN A 491 15.25 1.19 -26.95
N LEU A 492 15.38 0.56 -25.78
CA LEU A 492 14.84 -0.75 -25.48
C LEU A 492 13.84 -0.65 -24.34
N GLN A 493 12.67 -1.26 -24.51
CA GLN A 493 11.62 -1.33 -23.50
C GLN A 493 11.18 -2.79 -23.35
N ILE A 494 11.02 -3.25 -22.10
CA ILE A 494 10.54 -4.60 -21.80
C ILE A 494 9.29 -4.46 -20.96
N ARG A 495 8.19 -5.05 -21.43
CA ARG A 495 6.88 -5.00 -20.78
C ARG A 495 6.40 -6.40 -20.45
N PRO A 496 6.18 -6.73 -19.16
CA PRO A 496 5.64 -8.03 -18.79
C PRO A 496 4.17 -8.15 -19.19
N ILE A 497 3.79 -9.33 -19.68
CA ILE A 497 2.39 -9.72 -19.80
C ILE A 497 2.02 -10.40 -18.48
N ARG A 498 1.07 -9.83 -17.75
CA ARG A 498 0.65 -10.38 -16.45
C ARG A 498 -0.12 -11.67 -16.65
N ASP A 499 -0.02 -12.60 -15.70
CA ASP A 499 -0.79 -13.84 -15.71
C ASP A 499 -2.29 -13.57 -15.82
N ASN A 500 -2.81 -12.58 -15.08
CA ASN A 500 -4.21 -12.19 -15.17
C ASN A 500 -4.62 -11.70 -16.59
N SER A 501 -3.71 -11.01 -17.29
CA SER A 501 -3.94 -10.57 -18.67
C SER A 501 -3.96 -11.75 -19.63
N LEU A 502 -3.06 -12.73 -19.44
CA LEU A 502 -3.05 -13.96 -20.22
C LEU A 502 -4.31 -14.79 -19.95
N THR A 503 -4.66 -15.03 -18.69
CA THR A 503 -5.88 -15.76 -18.30
C THR A 503 -7.13 -15.10 -18.89
N PHE A 504 -7.23 -13.76 -18.79
CA PHE A 504 -8.33 -13.01 -19.41
C PHE A 504 -8.36 -13.22 -20.93
N ALA A 505 -7.23 -13.05 -21.62
CA ALA A 505 -7.17 -13.24 -23.06
C ALA A 505 -7.59 -14.66 -23.47
N THR A 506 -7.08 -15.69 -22.78
CA THR A 506 -7.40 -17.10 -23.03
C THR A 506 -8.87 -17.44 -22.78
N GLN A 507 -9.56 -16.71 -21.90
CA GLN A 507 -10.96 -16.94 -21.58
C GLN A 507 -11.92 -16.29 -22.58
N TYR A 508 -11.55 -15.14 -23.14
CA TYR A 508 -12.47 -14.29 -23.92
C TYR A 508 -12.20 -14.27 -25.42
N TYR A 509 -11.07 -14.81 -25.88
CA TYR A 509 -10.66 -14.80 -27.28
C TYR A 509 -10.30 -16.19 -27.78
N ASP A 510 -11.04 -16.67 -28.78
CA ASP A 510 -10.92 -18.02 -29.34
C ASP A 510 -9.48 -18.40 -29.69
N HIS A 511 -8.80 -17.51 -30.41
CA HIS A 511 -7.42 -17.71 -30.87
C HIS A 511 -6.37 -17.63 -29.74
N CYS A 512 -6.74 -17.20 -28.53
CA CYS A 512 -5.87 -17.21 -27.36
C CYS A 512 -6.03 -18.48 -26.51
N HIS A 513 -7.12 -19.26 -26.63
CA HIS A 513 -7.38 -20.44 -25.79
C HIS A 513 -6.26 -21.49 -25.81
N ASN A 514 -5.51 -21.56 -26.91
CA ASN A 514 -4.45 -22.54 -27.10
C ASN A 514 -3.05 -22.02 -26.69
N VAL A 515 -2.98 -20.79 -26.19
CA VAL A 515 -1.74 -20.24 -25.61
C VAL A 515 -1.58 -20.77 -24.19
N LEU A 516 -0.44 -21.41 -23.93
CA LEU A 516 -0.07 -21.96 -22.63
C LEU A 516 0.74 -20.98 -21.80
N SER A 517 1.69 -20.28 -22.44
CA SER A 517 2.55 -19.29 -21.78
C SER A 517 3.04 -18.24 -22.79
N THR A 518 3.51 -17.10 -22.29
CA THR A 518 4.08 -16.03 -23.11
C THR A 518 5.22 -15.32 -22.39
N SER A 519 6.19 -14.78 -23.15
CA SER A 519 7.24 -13.94 -22.60
C SER A 519 6.78 -12.49 -22.42
N SER A 520 7.63 -11.67 -21.81
CA SER A 520 7.49 -10.21 -21.90
C SER A 520 7.56 -9.73 -23.36
N VAL A 521 6.87 -8.64 -23.65
CA VAL A 521 6.95 -7.90 -24.91
C VAL A 521 8.17 -7.00 -24.87
N MET A 522 9.07 -7.16 -25.83
CA MET A 522 10.25 -6.32 -25.97
C MET A 522 10.10 -5.40 -27.18
N ALA A 523 10.15 -4.09 -26.96
CA ALA A 523 10.17 -3.10 -28.03
C ALA A 523 11.59 -2.52 -28.18
N ILE A 524 12.07 -2.49 -29.42
CA ILE A 524 13.34 -1.91 -29.83
C ILE A 524 13.02 -0.78 -30.81
N THR A 525 13.58 0.40 -30.57
CA THR A 525 13.52 1.53 -31.51
C THR A 525 14.90 2.10 -31.73
N CYS A 526 15.28 2.31 -32.98
CA CYS A 526 16.57 2.84 -33.41
C CYS A 526 16.34 4.20 -34.10
N GLU A 527 17.25 5.16 -33.89
CA GLU A 527 17.19 6.44 -34.63
C GLU A 527 17.52 6.28 -36.13
N ALA A 528 18.25 5.23 -36.51
CA ALA A 528 18.63 4.93 -37.88
C ALA A 528 18.18 3.52 -38.29
N LEU A 529 18.00 3.32 -39.60
CA LEU A 529 17.72 2.01 -40.18
C LEU A 529 18.93 1.07 -40.00
N THR A 530 18.64 -0.19 -39.69
CA THR A 530 19.66 -1.25 -39.61
C THR A 530 20.15 -1.65 -41.01
N GLU A 531 21.46 -1.82 -41.19
CA GLU A 531 22.06 -2.34 -42.43
C GLU A 531 22.23 -3.86 -42.40
N LYS A 532 22.31 -4.43 -41.19
CA LYS A 532 22.45 -5.87 -40.93
C LYS A 532 21.46 -6.31 -39.87
N ASP A 533 21.19 -7.61 -39.83
CA ASP A 533 20.26 -8.20 -38.87
C ASP A 533 20.75 -8.01 -37.43
N ILE A 534 19.81 -7.78 -36.51
CA ILE A 534 20.07 -7.71 -35.07
C ILE A 534 19.78 -9.09 -34.47
N GLU A 535 20.56 -9.51 -33.49
CA GLU A 535 20.38 -10.80 -32.84
C GLU A 535 20.03 -10.64 -31.37
N LEU A 536 19.00 -11.35 -30.91
CA LEU A 536 18.63 -11.48 -29.50
C LEU A 536 18.94 -12.89 -29.01
N CYS A 537 19.81 -13.02 -28.02
CA CYS A 537 20.06 -14.29 -27.35
C CYS A 537 19.26 -14.36 -26.04
N LEU A 538 18.41 -15.36 -25.91
CA LEU A 538 17.58 -15.59 -24.73
C LEU A 538 18.09 -16.82 -23.96
N LYS A 539 18.30 -16.65 -22.65
CA LYS A 539 18.60 -17.77 -21.76
C LYS A 539 17.32 -18.51 -21.39
N ARG A 540 17.32 -19.84 -21.54
CA ARG A 540 16.18 -20.67 -21.14
C ARG A 540 16.12 -20.78 -19.60
N ASN A 541 15.21 -20.04 -18.96
CA ASN A 541 14.82 -20.29 -17.58
C ASN A 541 13.67 -21.31 -17.56
N ALA A 542 13.99 -22.59 -17.73
CA ALA A 542 13.00 -23.65 -17.52
C ALA A 542 13.18 -24.23 -16.09
N PRO A 543 12.12 -24.25 -15.26
CA PRO A 543 12.02 -25.24 -14.19
C PRO A 543 12.07 -26.62 -14.85
N LYS A 544 12.92 -27.53 -14.36
CA LYS A 544 13.10 -28.85 -14.98
C LYS A 544 11.95 -29.83 -14.73
N ASP A 545 10.94 -29.48 -13.96
CA ASP A 545 9.95 -30.45 -13.47
C ASP A 545 8.52 -29.99 -13.77
N LYS A 546 8.01 -30.38 -14.94
CA LYS A 546 6.59 -30.64 -15.30
C LYS A 546 6.49 -30.85 -16.82
N ILE A 547 7.05 -31.97 -17.31
CA ILE A 547 6.67 -32.48 -18.63
C ILE A 547 5.34 -33.21 -18.44
N THR A 548 4.24 -32.47 -18.47
CA THR A 548 2.92 -33.06 -18.74
C THR A 548 2.82 -33.37 -20.23
N SER A 549 2.19 -34.49 -20.55
CA SER A 549 2.10 -35.23 -21.81
C SER A 549 1.55 -34.52 -23.05
N PHE A 550 1.55 -33.19 -23.12
CA PHE A 550 1.08 -32.42 -24.27
C PHE A 550 2.25 -31.99 -25.16
N LYS A 551 2.18 -32.28 -26.47
CA LYS A 551 3.11 -31.70 -27.45
C LYS A 551 2.86 -30.19 -27.49
N SER A 552 3.79 -29.39 -26.94
CA SER A 552 3.78 -27.93 -27.05
C SER A 552 4.75 -27.42 -28.12
N LYS A 553 4.43 -26.26 -28.67
CA LYS A 553 5.19 -25.54 -29.70
C LYS A 553 5.56 -24.18 -29.15
N HIS A 554 6.85 -23.84 -29.23
CA HIS A 554 7.36 -22.52 -28.88
C HIS A 554 7.59 -21.71 -30.16
N LEU A 555 6.99 -20.52 -30.23
CA LEU A 555 7.10 -19.60 -31.33
C LEU A 555 7.70 -18.29 -30.83
N ASN A 556 8.76 -17.83 -31.51
CA ASN A 556 9.28 -16.48 -31.35
C ASN A 556 8.69 -15.62 -32.45
N LEU A 557 8.04 -14.52 -32.06
CA LEU A 557 7.32 -13.63 -32.96
C LEU A 557 7.97 -12.26 -32.94
N TYR A 558 7.99 -11.62 -34.10
CA TYR A 558 8.41 -10.24 -34.22
C TYR A 558 7.48 -9.45 -35.14
N LYS A 559 7.40 -8.15 -34.90
CA LYS A 559 6.62 -7.20 -35.68
C LYS A 559 7.43 -5.92 -35.87
N CYS A 560 7.49 -5.41 -37.10
CA CYS A 560 8.06 -4.09 -37.37
C CYS A 560 6.92 -3.08 -37.50
N LYS A 561 7.23 -1.77 -37.42
CA LYS A 561 6.22 -0.73 -37.58
C LYS A 561 5.50 -0.85 -38.93
N GLY A 562 4.18 -1.03 -38.89
CA GLY A 562 3.33 -1.18 -40.08
C GLY A 562 3.21 -2.62 -40.62
N ASP A 563 3.95 -3.58 -40.07
CA ASP A 563 3.90 -4.99 -40.49
C ASP A 563 2.99 -5.83 -39.58
N ASN A 564 2.63 -7.05 -40.01
CA ASN A 564 1.97 -8.06 -39.18
C ASN A 564 2.99 -8.82 -38.30
N TRP A 565 2.50 -9.64 -37.36
CA TRP A 565 3.37 -10.56 -36.60
C TRP A 565 3.93 -11.66 -37.52
N ASN A 566 5.25 -11.75 -37.54
CA ASN A 566 6.02 -12.75 -38.27
C ASN A 566 6.70 -13.70 -37.29
N ILE A 567 6.90 -14.95 -37.70
CA ILE A 567 7.66 -15.93 -36.92
C ILE A 567 9.14 -15.70 -37.21
N ALA A 568 9.93 -15.53 -36.14
CA ALA A 568 11.37 -15.42 -36.24
C ALA A 568 12.00 -16.80 -36.43
N GLU A 569 13.00 -16.84 -37.30
CA GLU A 569 13.87 -18.01 -37.43
C GLU A 569 14.75 -18.15 -36.19
N ILE A 570 14.79 -19.37 -35.64
CA ILE A 570 15.59 -19.69 -34.45
C ILE A 570 16.86 -20.38 -34.91
N GLU A 571 18.02 -19.80 -34.59
CA GLU A 571 19.30 -20.49 -34.72
C GLU A 571 19.71 -21.12 -33.38
N ASN A 572 19.78 -22.45 -33.34
CA ASN A 572 20.35 -23.18 -32.21
C ASN A 572 21.87 -23.02 -32.21
N LYS A 573 22.39 -22.09 -31.41
CA LYS A 573 23.84 -22.00 -31.19
C LYS A 573 24.28 -23.21 -30.33
N GLN A 574 25.29 -23.95 -30.79
CA GLN A 574 25.76 -25.23 -30.23
C GLN A 574 26.25 -25.19 -28.76
N ARG A 575 26.16 -24.06 -28.04
CA ARG A 575 26.52 -23.96 -26.61
C ARG A 575 25.25 -23.92 -25.76
N LYS A 576 25.03 -25.02 -25.03
CA LYS A 576 24.08 -25.26 -23.92
C LYS A 576 23.15 -24.07 -23.57
N SER A 577 21.84 -24.30 -23.73
CA SER A 577 20.66 -23.54 -23.21
C SER A 577 20.32 -22.15 -23.75
N ASP A 578 21.08 -21.57 -24.68
CA ASP A 578 20.78 -20.25 -25.25
C ASP A 578 20.24 -20.38 -26.69
N PHE A 579 19.12 -19.73 -27.01
CA PHE A 579 18.59 -19.65 -28.38
C PHE A 579 18.67 -18.23 -28.91
N SER A 580 18.83 -18.12 -30.24
CA SER A 580 19.06 -16.87 -30.95
C SER A 580 17.90 -16.55 -31.88
N ILE A 581 17.41 -15.31 -31.79
CA ILE A 581 16.39 -14.75 -32.66
C ILE A 581 17.06 -13.70 -33.55
N LYS A 582 16.95 -13.86 -34.87
CA LYS A 582 17.39 -12.86 -35.84
C LYS A 582 16.24 -11.92 -36.21
N LEU A 583 16.51 -10.61 -36.10
CA LEU A 583 15.61 -9.54 -36.50
C LEU A 583 16.08 -8.96 -37.83
N PRO A 584 15.20 -8.84 -38.83
CA PRO A 584 15.61 -8.50 -40.19
C PRO A 584 16.17 -7.08 -40.30
N SER A 585 17.18 -6.92 -41.15
CA SER A 585 17.77 -5.62 -41.51
C SER A 585 16.79 -4.68 -42.22
N ARG A 586 17.22 -3.42 -42.39
CA ARG A 586 16.50 -2.30 -43.04
C ARG A 586 15.22 -1.88 -42.31
N LYS A 587 15.21 -2.03 -41.00
CA LYS A 587 14.13 -1.58 -40.12
C LYS A 587 14.70 -0.70 -39.00
N ASP A 588 13.86 0.15 -38.44
CA ASP A 588 14.20 1.06 -37.33
C ASP A 588 13.46 0.70 -36.04
N SER A 589 12.57 -0.29 -36.09
CA SER A 589 11.67 -0.61 -34.99
C SER A 589 11.25 -2.06 -35.03
N TYR A 590 11.31 -2.71 -33.87
CA TYR A 590 10.95 -4.10 -33.69
C TYR A 590 10.17 -4.27 -32.39
N VAL A 591 9.16 -5.11 -32.42
CA VAL A 591 8.45 -5.63 -31.25
C VAL A 591 8.63 -7.14 -31.28
N VAL A 592 9.06 -7.74 -30.17
CA VAL A 592 9.39 -9.16 -30.06
C VAL A 592 8.63 -9.76 -28.88
N MET A 593 8.09 -10.96 -29.07
CA MET A 593 7.38 -11.73 -28.04
C MET A 593 7.55 -13.21 -28.33
N ALA A 594 7.66 -14.05 -27.30
CA ALA A 594 7.57 -15.50 -27.42
C ALA A 594 6.22 -16.00 -26.91
N ILE A 595 5.66 -16.98 -27.61
CA ILE A 595 4.41 -17.66 -27.25
C ILE A 595 4.67 -19.16 -27.24
N GLU A 596 4.22 -19.82 -26.18
CA GLU A 596 4.09 -21.28 -26.13
C GLU A 596 2.62 -21.65 -26.26
N GLY A 597 2.31 -22.58 -27.15
CA GLY A 597 0.95 -23.10 -27.31
C GLY A 597 0.94 -24.56 -27.74
N LYS A 598 -0.26 -25.10 -27.98
CA LYS A 598 -0.40 -26.49 -28.43
C LYS A 598 0.13 -26.68 -29.86
N SER A 599 0.79 -27.81 -30.13
CA SER A 599 1.50 -28.03 -31.39
C SER A 599 0.63 -28.25 -32.63
N ASP A 600 -0.65 -28.59 -32.44
CA ASP A 600 -1.65 -28.84 -33.48
C ASP A 600 -2.25 -27.55 -34.06
N ILE A 601 -1.94 -26.40 -33.49
CA ILE A 601 -2.52 -25.11 -33.86
C ILE A 601 -1.74 -24.44 -35.01
N PRO A 602 -2.43 -23.91 -36.04
CA PRO A 602 -1.81 -23.16 -37.13
C PRO A 602 -1.05 -21.92 -36.66
N ASN A 603 0.06 -21.61 -37.33
CA ASN A 603 0.88 -20.43 -37.05
C ASN A 603 0.10 -19.10 -37.11
N GLU A 604 -0.89 -19.00 -38.00
CA GLU A 604 -1.71 -17.79 -38.17
C GLU A 604 -2.55 -17.47 -36.93
N GLU A 605 -2.98 -18.49 -36.18
CA GLU A 605 -3.74 -18.32 -34.94
C GLU A 605 -2.87 -17.67 -33.85
N PHE A 606 -1.58 -18.05 -33.80
CA PHE A 606 -0.61 -17.43 -32.91
C PHE A 606 -0.29 -15.98 -33.27
N SER A 607 -0.29 -15.60 -34.55
CA SER A 607 -0.15 -14.19 -34.95
C SER A 607 -1.34 -13.35 -34.46
N LYS A 608 -2.57 -13.87 -34.53
CA LYS A 608 -3.76 -13.20 -33.97
C LYS A 608 -3.69 -13.10 -32.44
N ALA A 609 -3.28 -14.20 -31.78
CA ALA A 609 -3.05 -14.21 -30.34
C ALA A 609 -1.99 -13.19 -29.91
N ALA A 610 -0.93 -13.03 -30.70
CA ALA A 610 0.10 -12.04 -30.42
C ALA A 610 -0.41 -10.60 -30.53
N ASP A 611 -1.32 -10.30 -31.46
CA ASP A 611 -1.95 -8.97 -31.53
C ASP A 611 -2.82 -8.70 -30.29
N GLU A 612 -3.64 -9.65 -29.83
CA GLU A 612 -4.42 -9.48 -28.60
C GLU A 612 -3.52 -9.40 -27.37
N LEU A 613 -2.54 -10.28 -27.22
CA LEU A 613 -1.61 -10.27 -26.08
C LEU A 613 -0.77 -8.98 -26.05
N PHE A 614 -0.37 -8.46 -27.21
CA PHE A 614 0.27 -7.17 -27.31
C PHE A 614 -0.66 -6.03 -26.90
N PHE A 615 -1.92 -6.06 -27.32
CA PHE A 615 -2.94 -5.11 -26.86
C PHE A 615 -3.12 -5.19 -25.34
N HIS A 616 -3.29 -6.39 -24.78
CA HIS A 616 -3.45 -6.64 -23.35
C HIS A 616 -2.21 -6.31 -22.51
N SER A 617 -1.01 -6.27 -23.11
CA SER A 617 0.18 -5.75 -22.43
C SER A 617 0.07 -4.24 -22.16
N ASN A 618 -0.73 -3.51 -22.95
CA ASN A 618 -0.92 -2.06 -22.84
C ASN A 618 -2.26 -1.66 -22.18
N ALA A 619 -3.26 -2.55 -22.23
CA ALA A 619 -4.57 -2.31 -21.67
C ALA A 619 -4.68 -2.70 -20.19
N SER A 620 -5.64 -2.08 -19.49
CA SER A 620 -6.05 -2.49 -18.15
C SER A 620 -7.34 -3.30 -18.23
N ILE A 621 -7.43 -4.36 -17.42
CA ILE A 621 -8.71 -5.05 -17.20
C ILE A 621 -9.53 -4.22 -16.23
N VAL A 622 -10.73 -3.86 -16.64
CA VAL A 622 -11.63 -2.94 -15.95
C VAL A 622 -13.02 -3.53 -15.80
N GLN A 623 -13.79 -2.93 -14.90
CA GLN A 623 -15.18 -3.24 -14.62
C GLN A 623 -15.94 -1.93 -14.37
N VAL A 624 -17.15 -1.82 -14.92
CA VAL A 624 -18.07 -0.74 -14.54
C VAL A 624 -18.80 -1.17 -13.29
N VAL A 625 -18.72 -0.34 -12.26
CA VAL A 625 -19.39 -0.51 -10.97
C VAL A 625 -20.39 0.62 -10.82
N ALA A 626 -21.62 0.31 -10.44
CA ALA A 626 -22.62 1.31 -10.11
C ALA A 626 -23.19 1.03 -8.73
N THR A 627 -23.17 2.00 -7.82
CA THR A 627 -23.63 1.80 -6.44
C THR A 627 -24.58 2.91 -6.03
N LYS A 628 -25.70 2.53 -5.41
CA LYS A 628 -26.71 3.48 -4.92
C LYS A 628 -26.38 4.02 -3.53
N ARG A 629 -26.72 5.29 -3.29
CA ARG A 629 -26.63 5.91 -1.97
C ARG A 629 -27.73 5.38 -1.04
N ALA A 630 -27.40 5.14 0.23
CA ALA A 630 -28.35 4.57 1.19
C ALA A 630 -29.41 5.56 1.67
N ASP A 631 -29.05 6.82 1.82
CA ASP A 631 -29.96 7.91 2.22
C ASP A 631 -30.81 8.42 1.05
N ASN A 632 -30.33 8.31 -0.19
CA ASN A 632 -31.07 8.65 -1.40
C ASN A 632 -30.90 7.57 -2.49
N PRO A 633 -31.81 6.59 -2.56
CA PRO A 633 -31.75 5.49 -3.54
C PRO A 633 -31.84 5.91 -5.01
N SER A 634 -32.25 7.16 -5.29
CA SER A 634 -32.24 7.73 -6.64
C SER A 634 -30.84 8.17 -7.07
N ASN A 635 -29.93 8.41 -6.13
CA ASN A 635 -28.55 8.76 -6.46
C ASN A 635 -27.73 7.50 -6.72
N LEU A 636 -27.09 7.47 -7.89
CA LEU A 636 -26.28 6.37 -8.37
C LEU A 636 -24.87 6.90 -8.67
N MET A 637 -23.87 6.35 -8.00
CA MET A 637 -22.46 6.58 -8.34
C MET A 637 -22.04 5.54 -9.38
N ILE A 638 -21.64 5.98 -10.57
CA ILE A 638 -21.15 5.13 -11.66
C ILE A 638 -19.64 5.33 -11.77
N GLN A 639 -18.86 4.24 -11.74
CA GLN A 639 -17.40 4.29 -11.84
C GLN A 639 -16.88 3.19 -12.77
N CYS A 640 -15.85 3.50 -13.56
CA CYS A 640 -15.07 2.50 -14.29
C CYS A 640 -13.74 2.28 -13.55
N VAL A 641 -13.59 1.09 -12.97
CA VAL A 641 -12.50 0.78 -12.04
C VAL A 641 -11.69 -0.39 -12.59
N ARG A 642 -10.37 -0.39 -12.35
CA ARG A 642 -9.54 -1.57 -12.62
C ARG A 642 -9.96 -2.76 -11.77
N ARG A 643 -9.89 -3.96 -12.34
CA ARG A 643 -10.25 -5.22 -11.66
C ARG A 643 -9.60 -5.36 -10.27
N ASP A 644 -8.32 -5.07 -10.16
CA ASP A 644 -7.55 -5.21 -8.91
C ASP A 644 -7.89 -4.15 -7.85
N GLN A 645 -8.58 -3.09 -8.23
CA GLN A 645 -8.98 -2.00 -7.33
C GLN A 645 -10.47 -2.06 -6.93
N VAL A 646 -11.28 -2.93 -7.55
CA VAL A 646 -12.73 -3.00 -7.33
C VAL A 646 -13.07 -3.12 -5.85
N SER A 647 -12.44 -4.05 -5.11
CA SER A 647 -12.74 -4.26 -3.68
C SER A 647 -12.41 -3.04 -2.81
N SER A 648 -11.26 -2.40 -3.07
CA SER A 648 -10.85 -1.19 -2.35
C SER A 648 -11.80 -0.03 -2.62
N ARG A 649 -12.25 0.13 -3.87
CA ARG A 649 -13.20 1.20 -4.26
C ARG A 649 -14.59 0.98 -3.71
N LEU A 650 -15.06 -0.26 -3.67
CA LEU A 650 -16.34 -0.56 -3.01
C LEU A 650 -16.29 -0.23 -1.52
N SER A 651 -15.20 -0.57 -0.83
CA SER A 651 -15.02 -0.22 0.58
C SER A 651 -14.99 1.31 0.80
N GLU A 652 -14.43 2.07 -0.15
CA GLU A 652 -14.44 3.53 -0.12
C GLU A 652 -15.84 4.11 -0.35
N LEU A 653 -16.56 3.60 -1.34
CA LEU A 653 -17.94 3.97 -1.64
C LEU A 653 -18.87 3.67 -0.46
N GLU A 654 -18.68 2.54 0.21
CA GLU A 654 -19.43 2.18 1.41
C GLU A 654 -19.22 3.21 2.53
N ARG A 655 -17.99 3.69 2.74
CA ARG A 655 -17.69 4.77 3.71
C ARG A 655 -18.32 6.10 3.31
N GLN A 656 -18.53 6.35 2.02
CA GLN A 656 -19.20 7.54 1.49
C GLN A 656 -20.73 7.42 1.49
N GLY A 657 -21.30 6.32 2.02
CA GLY A 657 -22.74 6.10 2.09
C GLY A 657 -23.36 5.46 0.83
N TYR A 658 -22.53 5.01 -0.13
CA TYR A 658 -22.96 4.20 -1.27
C TYR A 658 -22.82 2.72 -0.95
N ASN A 659 -23.77 2.20 -0.17
CA ASN A 659 -23.80 0.80 0.26
C ASN A 659 -25.19 0.14 0.14
N LEU A 660 -26.12 0.76 -0.60
CA LEU A 660 -27.47 0.23 -0.72
C LEU A 660 -27.54 -0.99 -1.64
N ILE A 661 -27.15 -0.81 -2.91
CA ILE A 661 -27.09 -1.88 -3.93
C ILE A 661 -25.90 -1.57 -4.85
N THR A 662 -25.10 -2.60 -5.15
CA THR A 662 -23.98 -2.53 -6.08
C THR A 662 -24.25 -3.40 -7.30
N TYR A 663 -24.06 -2.82 -8.48
CA TYR A 663 -24.10 -3.48 -9.78
C TYR A 663 -22.69 -3.54 -10.35
N LYS A 664 -22.32 -4.66 -10.99
CA LYS A 664 -21.00 -4.86 -11.58
C LYS A 664 -21.13 -5.44 -12.98
N SER A 665 -20.51 -4.79 -13.98
CA SER A 665 -20.47 -5.31 -15.35
C SER A 665 -19.63 -6.57 -15.44
N GLU A 666 -19.65 -7.25 -16.58
CA GLU A 666 -18.56 -8.16 -16.92
C GLU A 666 -17.23 -7.40 -17.07
N GLU A 667 -16.13 -8.11 -16.88
CA GLU A 667 -14.78 -7.59 -17.14
C GLU A 667 -14.60 -7.28 -18.64
N PHE A 668 -13.85 -6.22 -18.93
CA PHE A 668 -13.41 -5.85 -20.27
C PHE A 668 -12.10 -5.07 -20.19
N THR A 669 -11.58 -4.61 -21.33
CA THR A 669 -10.30 -3.91 -21.37
C THR A 669 -10.41 -2.51 -21.93
N LEU A 670 -9.65 -1.60 -21.33
CA LEU A 670 -9.49 -0.22 -21.78
C LEU A 670 -8.00 0.16 -21.80
N LEU A 671 -7.62 0.93 -22.82
CA LEU A 671 -6.37 1.67 -22.84
C LEU A 671 -6.51 2.96 -22.03
N ASP A 672 -5.37 3.51 -21.61
CA ASP A 672 -5.34 4.76 -20.87
C ASP A 672 -5.85 5.94 -21.71
N GLY A 673 -6.76 6.72 -21.13
CA GLY A 673 -7.46 7.83 -21.77
C GLY A 673 -8.55 7.43 -22.77
N GLN A 674 -8.89 6.14 -22.88
CA GLN A 674 -10.13 5.75 -23.56
C GLN A 674 -11.34 6.15 -22.73
N ALA A 675 -12.44 6.44 -23.42
CA ALA A 675 -13.68 6.85 -22.79
C ALA A 675 -14.78 5.81 -23.03
N ILE A 676 -15.65 5.65 -22.05
CA ILE A 676 -16.91 4.94 -22.19
C ILE A 676 -18.06 5.93 -22.10
N THR A 677 -19.10 5.71 -22.90
CA THR A 677 -20.38 6.41 -22.74
C THR A 677 -21.32 5.47 -22.02
N VAL A 678 -21.97 5.97 -20.98
CA VAL A 678 -22.93 5.23 -20.15
C VAL A 678 -24.30 5.91 -20.25
N TRP A 679 -25.36 5.15 -20.47
CA TRP A 679 -26.73 5.66 -20.52
C TRP A 679 -27.73 4.68 -19.89
N CYS A 680 -28.95 5.17 -19.62
CA CYS A 680 -30.04 4.34 -19.12
C CYS A 680 -31.07 4.02 -20.22
N SER A 681 -31.39 2.73 -20.38
CA SER A 681 -32.47 2.24 -21.21
C SER A 681 -33.63 1.68 -20.35
N GLY A 682 -34.74 1.29 -20.99
CA GLY A 682 -35.96 0.88 -20.28
C GLY A 682 -36.72 2.07 -19.66
N ASN A 683 -37.38 1.84 -18.51
CA ASN A 683 -38.24 2.84 -17.84
C ASN A 683 -37.47 3.77 -16.87
N ILE A 684 -36.13 3.72 -16.87
CA ILE A 684 -35.27 4.57 -16.04
C ILE A 684 -34.53 5.55 -16.95
N ALA A 685 -34.43 6.80 -16.50
CA ALA A 685 -33.61 7.86 -17.09
C ALA A 685 -32.60 8.37 -16.05
N MET A 686 -31.49 8.92 -16.55
CA MET A 686 -30.48 9.62 -15.76
C MET A 686 -30.60 11.14 -15.97
N THR A 687 -30.39 11.87 -14.88
CA THR A 687 -30.39 13.35 -14.83
C THR A 687 -29.13 13.84 -14.13
N PRO A 688 -28.57 15.00 -14.54
CA PRO A 688 -29.08 15.96 -15.52
C PRO A 688 -28.80 15.61 -17.00
N LYS A 689 -27.92 14.65 -17.28
CA LYS A 689 -27.55 14.23 -18.64
C LYS A 689 -28.16 12.87 -18.97
N SER A 690 -28.66 12.70 -20.20
CA SER A 690 -29.19 11.42 -20.69
C SER A 690 -28.11 10.36 -20.94
N ALA A 691 -26.85 10.79 -21.03
CA ALA A 691 -25.67 9.94 -21.14
C ALA A 691 -24.48 10.62 -20.47
N VAL A 692 -23.58 9.83 -19.90
CA VAL A 692 -22.37 10.27 -19.22
C VAL A 692 -21.15 9.69 -19.92
N LYS A 693 -20.14 10.53 -20.16
CA LYS A 693 -18.84 10.09 -20.68
C LYS A 693 -17.87 9.95 -19.52
N LEU A 694 -17.33 8.75 -19.31
CA LEU A 694 -16.29 8.46 -18.31
C LEU A 694 -14.97 8.22 -19.03
N ILE A 695 -13.93 8.99 -18.68
CA ILE A 695 -12.59 8.83 -19.25
C ILE A 695 -11.73 8.00 -18.27
N PHE A 696 -11.29 6.83 -18.73
CA PHE A 696 -10.53 5.90 -17.93
C PHE A 696 -9.03 6.24 -17.92
N HIS A 697 -8.47 6.38 -16.72
CA HIS A 697 -7.04 6.51 -16.47
C HIS A 697 -6.62 5.46 -15.45
N ALA A 698 -5.60 4.65 -15.77
CA ALA A 698 -5.21 3.49 -14.97
C ALA A 698 -4.70 3.86 -13.57
N TYR A 699 -4.13 5.06 -13.42
CA TYR A 699 -3.61 5.56 -12.15
C TYR A 699 -4.46 6.65 -11.51
N MET A 700 -5.42 7.25 -12.23
CA MET A 700 -6.25 8.35 -11.71
C MET A 700 -7.68 7.89 -11.45
N ASP A 701 -8.32 8.52 -10.45
CA ASP A 701 -9.70 8.24 -10.07
C ASP A 701 -10.70 9.20 -10.75
N THR A 702 -10.57 9.34 -12.08
CA THR A 702 -11.34 10.32 -12.87
C THR A 702 -12.56 9.71 -13.54
N ALA A 703 -12.62 8.38 -13.65
CA ALA A 703 -13.65 7.67 -14.40
C ALA A 703 -14.92 7.42 -13.56
N LYS A 704 -15.39 8.46 -12.86
CA LYS A 704 -16.55 8.39 -11.96
C LYS A 704 -17.52 9.55 -12.18
N GLN A 705 -18.81 9.28 -12.00
CA GLN A 705 -19.86 10.30 -12.05
C GLN A 705 -21.04 9.88 -11.16
N GLU A 706 -21.51 10.83 -10.35
CA GLU A 706 -22.81 10.70 -9.69
C GLU A 706 -23.93 11.18 -10.64
N VAL A 707 -25.00 10.38 -10.72
CA VAL A 707 -26.22 10.71 -11.47
C VAL A 707 -27.46 10.48 -10.61
N THR A 708 -28.55 11.17 -10.94
CA THR A 708 -29.86 10.93 -10.31
C THR A 708 -30.77 10.19 -11.28
N LEU A 709 -31.29 9.05 -10.83
CA LEU A 709 -32.21 8.20 -11.56
C LEU A 709 -33.66 8.70 -11.40
N GLN A 710 -34.41 8.67 -12.49
CA GLN A 710 -35.83 9.02 -12.53
C GLN A 710 -36.60 8.04 -13.41
N ALA A 711 -37.89 7.84 -13.11
CA ALA A 711 -38.76 7.06 -13.99
C ALA A 711 -39.10 7.87 -15.25
N LYS A 712 -39.03 7.24 -16.43
CA LYS A 712 -39.49 7.87 -17.69
C LYS A 712 -41.01 7.96 -17.75
N ASP A 713 -41.68 6.91 -17.29
CA ASP A 713 -43.13 6.82 -17.19
C ASP A 713 -43.50 6.21 -15.82
N GLU A 714 -44.02 7.06 -14.93
CA GLU A 714 -44.44 6.68 -13.60
C GLU A 714 -45.61 5.69 -13.61
N TYR A 715 -46.36 5.65 -14.71
CA TYR A 715 -47.52 4.79 -14.93
C TYR A 715 -47.17 3.48 -15.62
N ARG A 716 -45.94 3.30 -16.11
CA ARG A 716 -45.45 1.98 -16.53
C ARG A 716 -45.07 1.16 -15.30
N GLN A 717 -45.28 -0.15 -15.40
CA GLN A 717 -44.98 -1.10 -14.33
C GLN A 717 -45.76 -0.85 -13.03
N LYS A 718 -47.00 -0.32 -13.07
CA LYS A 718 -47.80 0.07 -11.87
C LYS A 718 -47.84 -1.00 -10.79
N ASP A 719 -47.92 -2.26 -11.19
CA ASP A 719 -48.06 -3.42 -10.30
C ASP A 719 -46.74 -3.87 -9.64
N PHE A 720 -45.61 -3.22 -9.97
CA PHE A 720 -44.31 -3.49 -9.36
C PHE A 720 -43.95 -2.42 -8.33
N ASP A 721 -43.25 -2.81 -7.26
CA ASP A 721 -42.75 -1.87 -6.23
C ASP A 721 -41.54 -1.04 -6.74
N GLU A 722 -40.97 -1.41 -7.88
CA GLU A 722 -39.79 -0.79 -8.49
C GLU A 722 -40.00 -0.53 -10.00
N TYR A 723 -39.40 0.54 -10.50
CA TYR A 723 -39.15 0.73 -11.91
C TYR A 723 -37.92 -0.08 -12.32
N LEU A 724 -37.98 -0.76 -13.46
CA LEU A 724 -36.86 -1.51 -14.02
C LEU A 724 -36.28 -0.77 -15.21
N GLY A 725 -34.96 -0.80 -15.32
CA GLY A 725 -34.23 -0.27 -16.46
C GLY A 725 -32.87 -0.94 -16.56
N HIS A 726 -32.08 -0.49 -17.53
CA HIS A 726 -30.76 -1.03 -17.74
C HIS A 726 -29.75 0.10 -17.87
N LEU A 727 -28.59 -0.10 -17.26
CA LEU A 727 -27.43 0.73 -17.46
C LEU A 727 -26.61 0.09 -18.58
N GLU A 728 -26.55 0.76 -19.71
CA GLU A 728 -25.82 0.32 -20.88
C GLU A 728 -24.58 1.18 -21.06
N PHE A 729 -23.51 0.58 -21.58
CA PHE A 729 -22.31 1.32 -21.93
C PHE A 729 -21.64 0.83 -23.20
N GLU A 730 -20.99 1.76 -23.89
CA GLU A 730 -20.14 1.49 -25.05
C GLU A 730 -18.75 2.10 -24.87
N VAL A 731 -17.75 1.41 -25.40
CA VAL A 731 -16.39 1.95 -25.49
C VAL A 731 -16.30 2.86 -26.72
N LEU A 732 -15.96 4.13 -26.52
CA LEU A 732 -15.81 5.07 -27.61
C LEU A 732 -14.57 4.75 -28.44
N LYS A 733 -14.75 4.65 -29.76
CA LYS A 733 -13.63 4.51 -30.69
C LYS A 733 -12.78 5.77 -30.68
N ASP A 734 -11.52 5.61 -30.32
CA ASP A 734 -10.52 6.65 -30.59
C ASP A 734 -10.09 6.54 -32.06
N LYS A 735 -10.61 7.45 -32.91
CA LYS A 735 -10.27 7.53 -34.34
C LYS A 735 -8.76 7.76 -34.58
N ARG A 736 -7.99 8.18 -33.56
CA ARG A 736 -6.56 8.53 -33.67
C ARG A 736 -5.62 7.47 -33.10
N GLN A 737 -6.11 6.49 -32.32
CA GLN A 737 -5.29 5.38 -31.78
C GLN A 737 -5.44 4.05 -32.54
N GLY A 738 -6.18 4.03 -33.65
CA GLY A 738 -6.26 2.86 -34.55
C GLY A 738 -6.89 1.60 -33.96
N ALA A 739 -7.39 1.63 -32.73
CA ALA A 739 -8.01 0.47 -32.08
C ALA A 739 -9.46 0.29 -32.55
N LEU A 740 -9.69 -0.83 -33.22
CA LEU A 740 -10.97 -1.27 -33.76
C LEU A 740 -11.48 -2.44 -32.91
N TYR A 741 -12.33 -2.17 -31.92
CA TYR A 741 -13.16 -3.21 -31.31
C TYR A 741 -14.48 -2.60 -30.82
N ILE A 742 -15.56 -2.88 -31.55
CA ILE A 742 -16.92 -2.80 -31.03
C ILE A 742 -17.27 -4.23 -30.64
N LYS A 743 -17.28 -4.54 -29.34
CA LYS A 743 -18.26 -5.53 -28.85
C LYS A 743 -19.57 -4.78 -28.62
N SER A 744 -20.68 -5.49 -28.80
CA SER A 744 -22.05 -5.03 -28.53
C SER A 744 -22.14 -4.26 -27.20
N PRO A 745 -23.09 -3.32 -27.05
CA PRO A 745 -23.31 -2.61 -25.78
C PRO A 745 -23.41 -3.63 -24.65
N LYS A 746 -22.65 -3.39 -23.58
CA LYS A 746 -22.69 -4.22 -22.38
C LYS A 746 -23.75 -3.65 -21.44
N GLU A 747 -24.50 -4.54 -20.81
CA GLU A 747 -25.72 -4.17 -20.09
C GLU A 747 -25.66 -4.61 -18.62
N LEU A 748 -26.21 -3.76 -17.76
CA LEU A 748 -26.39 -3.98 -16.32
C LEU A 748 -27.86 -3.73 -15.99
N SER A 749 -28.58 -4.75 -15.53
CA SER A 749 -29.96 -4.55 -15.08
C SER A 749 -29.97 -3.74 -13.78
N ILE A 750 -30.70 -2.62 -13.76
CA ILE A 750 -30.82 -1.71 -12.62
C ILE A 750 -32.29 -1.51 -12.25
N THR A 751 -32.55 -1.24 -10.97
CA THR A 751 -33.90 -0.97 -10.48
C THR A 751 -33.97 0.40 -9.84
N LEU A 752 -35.16 0.99 -9.73
CA LEU A 752 -35.40 2.27 -9.04
C LEU A 752 -36.71 2.16 -8.24
N CYS A 753 -36.65 2.32 -6.92
CA CYS A 753 -37.83 2.13 -6.08
C CYS A 753 -38.84 3.28 -6.26
N LYS A 754 -40.14 2.97 -6.35
CA LYS A 754 -41.18 4.00 -6.60
C LYS A 754 -41.45 4.94 -5.43
N ARG A 755 -41.10 4.53 -4.22
CA ARG A 755 -41.31 5.31 -2.98
C ARG A 755 -39.97 5.61 -2.35
N ALA A 756 -39.48 6.84 -2.52
CA ALA A 756 -38.27 7.35 -1.86
C ALA A 756 -38.43 7.56 -0.33
N LYS A 757 -39.57 7.19 0.28
CA LYS A 757 -39.83 7.49 1.70
C LYS A 757 -40.25 6.37 2.64
N GLU A 758 -40.57 5.14 2.22
CA GLU A 758 -41.09 4.15 3.20
C GLU A 758 -40.68 2.70 2.99
N ARG A 759 -39.85 2.38 2.00
CA ARG A 759 -39.29 1.04 1.86
C ARG A 759 -37.82 1.10 1.47
N LEU A 760 -37.00 1.51 2.44
CA LEU A 760 -35.67 0.92 2.56
C LEU A 760 -35.90 -0.60 2.63
N HIS A 761 -35.69 -1.29 1.51
CA HIS A 761 -35.26 -2.67 1.59
C HIS A 761 -33.91 -2.62 2.30
N ILE A 762 -33.97 -2.72 3.63
CA ILE A 762 -32.89 -3.22 4.45
C ILE A 762 -32.44 -4.47 3.73
N VAL A 763 -31.28 -4.39 3.07
CA VAL A 763 -30.52 -5.57 2.69
C VAL A 763 -30.32 -6.29 4.02
N ARG A 764 -31.14 -7.31 4.26
CA ARG A 764 -30.92 -8.25 5.35
C ARG A 764 -29.70 -9.07 4.95
N ALA A 765 -28.52 -8.48 5.04
CA ALA A 765 -27.49 -9.18 5.76
C ALA A 765 -28.14 -9.55 7.10
N PRO A 766 -28.16 -10.82 7.53
CA PRO A 766 -28.60 -11.15 8.87
C PRO A 766 -27.62 -10.49 9.83
N ILE A 767 -27.84 -9.21 10.13
CA ILE A 767 -27.31 -8.56 11.30
C ILE A 767 -27.96 -9.35 12.42
N ARG A 768 -27.17 -10.22 13.07
CA ARG A 768 -27.63 -10.95 14.24
C ARG A 768 -28.05 -9.89 15.24
N PHE A 769 -29.35 -9.73 15.41
CA PHE A 769 -29.90 -8.87 16.42
C PHE A 769 -29.36 -9.37 17.76
N PRO A 770 -28.67 -8.53 18.57
CA PRO A 770 -28.02 -9.01 19.78
C PRO A 770 -29.02 -9.75 20.68
N HIS A 771 -28.66 -10.95 21.12
CA HIS A 771 -29.59 -11.83 21.83
C HIS A 771 -30.11 -11.23 23.15
N TYR A 772 -29.34 -10.34 23.77
CA TYR A 772 -29.77 -9.61 24.97
C TYR A 772 -30.94 -8.64 24.67
N LEU A 773 -30.98 -8.01 23.49
CA LEU A 773 -32.10 -7.15 23.08
C LEU A 773 -33.35 -7.97 22.76
N THR A 774 -33.20 -9.14 22.12
CA THR A 774 -34.33 -10.05 21.88
C THR A 774 -34.95 -10.49 23.20
N THR A 775 -34.11 -10.87 24.17
CA THR A 775 -34.57 -11.35 25.47
C THR A 775 -35.19 -10.23 26.29
N LEU A 776 -34.59 -9.03 26.26
CA LEU A 776 -35.15 -7.85 26.89
C LEU A 776 -36.52 -7.48 26.32
N ALA A 777 -36.70 -7.51 25.00
CA ALA A 777 -37.99 -7.22 24.36
C ALA A 777 -39.07 -8.21 24.79
N LYS A 778 -38.75 -9.51 24.82
CA LYS A 778 -39.66 -10.56 25.29
C LYS A 778 -40.00 -10.42 26.78
N PHE A 779 -38.99 -10.16 27.60
CA PHE A 779 -39.16 -9.96 29.05
C PHE A 779 -40.03 -8.75 29.37
N LEU A 780 -39.78 -7.64 28.69
CA LEU A 780 -40.58 -6.42 28.81
C LEU A 780 -42.02 -6.65 28.37
N ALA A 781 -42.22 -7.27 27.21
CA ALA A 781 -43.55 -7.59 26.72
C ALA A 781 -44.32 -8.45 27.73
N MET A 782 -43.71 -9.51 28.26
CA MET A 782 -44.29 -10.35 29.29
C MET A 782 -44.63 -9.54 30.57
N LYS A 783 -43.68 -8.76 31.09
CA LYS A 783 -43.85 -8.02 32.35
C LYS A 783 -44.88 -6.90 32.23
N LEU A 784 -44.86 -6.16 31.14
CA LEU A 784 -45.77 -5.05 30.88
C LEU A 784 -47.19 -5.50 30.58
N THR A 785 -47.41 -6.75 30.17
CA THR A 785 -48.75 -7.26 29.86
C THR A 785 -49.31 -8.22 30.91
N ILE A 786 -48.48 -8.85 31.73
CA ILE A 786 -48.91 -9.71 32.84
C ILE A 786 -48.98 -8.96 34.17
N GLN A 787 -48.09 -7.99 34.42
CA GLN A 787 -47.95 -7.36 35.74
C GLN A 787 -48.42 -5.90 35.81
N ALA A 788 -48.59 -5.21 34.68
CA ALA A 788 -49.04 -3.82 34.65
C ALA A 788 -50.55 -3.71 34.34
N LYS A 789 -51.21 -2.66 34.85
CA LYS A 789 -52.64 -2.38 34.55
C LYS A 789 -52.84 -2.19 33.04
N ASP A 790 -54.03 -2.52 32.55
CA ASP A 790 -54.44 -2.31 31.15
C ASP A 790 -54.00 -0.91 30.67
N ASP A 791 -53.34 -0.87 29.50
CA ASP A 791 -52.73 0.29 28.81
C ASP A 791 -51.30 0.74 29.22
N THR A 792 -50.67 0.18 30.26
CA THR A 792 -49.31 0.64 30.68
C THR A 792 -48.25 0.40 29.60
N TRP A 793 -48.32 -0.73 28.89
CA TRP A 793 -47.36 -1.05 27.82
C TRP A 793 -47.46 -0.07 26.63
N GLN A 794 -48.64 0.49 26.37
CA GLN A 794 -48.85 1.50 25.33
C GLN A 794 -48.19 2.83 25.71
N GLN A 795 -48.25 3.21 26.99
CA GLN A 795 -47.61 4.43 27.51
C GLN A 795 -46.08 4.36 27.41
N VAL A 796 -45.50 3.20 27.73
CA VAL A 796 -44.05 2.95 27.55
C VAL A 796 -43.66 3.10 26.07
N ILE A 797 -44.44 2.53 25.14
CA ILE A 797 -44.17 2.63 23.70
C ILE A 797 -44.32 4.07 23.18
N CYS A 798 -45.32 4.83 23.66
CA CYS A 798 -45.48 6.24 23.33
C CYS A 798 -44.29 7.08 23.81
N SER A 799 -43.77 6.79 25.01
CA SER A 799 -42.59 7.47 25.59
C SER A 799 -41.30 7.17 24.82
N LEU A 800 -41.21 6.00 24.18
CA LEU A 800 -40.11 5.65 23.27
C LEU A 800 -40.13 6.42 21.92
N GLY A 801 -41.09 7.33 21.73
CA GLY A 801 -41.13 8.27 20.61
C GLY A 801 -41.51 7.63 19.27
N SER A 802 -42.24 6.52 19.29
CA SER A 802 -42.65 5.81 18.08
C SER A 802 -44.01 6.30 17.58
N PRO A 803 -44.12 6.95 16.40
CA PRO A 803 -45.40 7.32 15.81
C PRO A 803 -45.95 6.09 15.06
N ILE A 804 -46.18 4.98 15.77
CA ILE A 804 -46.76 3.82 15.14
C ILE A 804 -48.26 3.86 15.38
N ASP A 805 -49.00 4.09 14.29
CA ASP A 805 -50.45 3.95 14.26
C ASP A 805 -50.84 2.55 14.75
N ASN A 806 -51.63 2.47 15.83
CA ASN A 806 -52.11 1.21 16.39
C ASN A 806 -52.83 0.34 15.32
N ASP A 807 -53.44 0.97 14.32
CA ASP A 807 -54.08 0.27 13.19
C ASP A 807 -53.07 -0.29 12.18
N TYR A 808 -51.88 0.28 12.07
CA TYR A 808 -50.80 -0.26 11.24
C TYR A 808 -50.20 -1.54 11.86
N ILE A 809 -50.09 -1.58 13.19
CA ILE A 809 -49.54 -2.73 13.93
C ILE A 809 -50.49 -3.91 13.93
N ARG A 810 -51.79 -3.69 14.20
CA ARG A 810 -52.81 -4.75 14.17
C ARG A 810 -52.89 -5.44 12.81
N ARG A 811 -52.55 -4.74 11.73
CA ARG A 811 -52.50 -5.27 10.36
C ARG A 811 -51.25 -6.09 10.04
N ARG A 812 -50.19 -6.00 10.85
CA ARG A 812 -48.89 -6.67 10.61
C ARG A 812 -48.65 -7.91 11.47
N ALA A 813 -49.45 -8.10 12.52
CA ALA A 813 -49.48 -9.34 13.28
C ALA A 813 -49.91 -10.51 12.37
N PRO A 814 -49.17 -11.65 12.34
CA PRO A 814 -49.45 -12.74 11.42
C PRO A 814 -50.82 -13.41 11.70
N PRO A 815 -51.60 -13.77 10.67
CA PRO A 815 -52.85 -14.50 10.86
C PRO A 815 -52.54 -16.01 10.95
N ARG A 816 -52.28 -16.56 12.14
CA ARG A 816 -52.31 -18.02 12.38
C ARG A 816 -52.88 -18.40 13.76
N SER A 817 -53.75 -19.42 13.69
CA SER A 817 -54.40 -20.24 14.72
C SER A 817 -55.33 -19.58 15.74
N GLU A 818 -56.49 -20.22 15.89
CA GLU A 818 -57.61 -19.91 16.76
C GLU A 818 -57.21 -19.94 18.24
N THR A 819 -56.76 -18.80 18.77
CA THR A 819 -57.04 -18.23 20.09
C THR A 819 -56.13 -17.01 20.25
N PRO A 820 -56.67 -15.78 20.32
CA PRO A 820 -55.84 -14.62 20.64
C PRO A 820 -55.53 -14.66 22.14
N ASN A 821 -54.29 -14.96 22.49
CA ASN A 821 -53.65 -14.50 23.72
C ASN A 821 -52.30 -13.97 23.26
N SER A 822 -51.86 -12.76 23.50
CA SER A 822 -52.26 -11.76 24.48
C SER A 822 -51.62 -10.45 24.00
N GLU A 823 -51.97 -9.33 24.59
CA GLU A 823 -51.29 -8.05 24.32
C GLU A 823 -49.74 -8.15 24.41
N CYS A 824 -49.21 -9.18 25.09
CA CYS A 824 -47.80 -9.56 25.13
C CYS A 824 -47.17 -9.71 23.75
N GLU A 825 -47.77 -10.48 22.83
CA GLU A 825 -47.17 -10.74 21.52
C GLU A 825 -47.11 -9.46 20.68
N ILE A 826 -48.16 -8.63 20.77
CA ILE A 826 -48.22 -7.33 20.11
C ILE A 826 -47.14 -6.42 20.69
N CYS A 827 -47.02 -6.36 22.01
CA CYS A 827 -45.99 -5.59 22.70
C CYS A 827 -44.57 -6.05 22.32
N GLU A 828 -44.32 -7.36 22.26
CA GLU A 828 -43.04 -7.95 21.86
C GLU A 828 -42.65 -7.51 20.45
N ILE A 829 -43.57 -7.65 19.49
CA ILE A 829 -43.33 -7.29 18.09
C ILE A 829 -42.99 -5.80 17.98
N ILE A 830 -43.74 -4.94 18.68
CA ILE A 830 -43.48 -3.49 18.64
C ILE A 830 -42.13 -3.16 19.26
N LEU A 831 -41.80 -3.73 20.42
CA LEU A 831 -40.52 -3.49 21.08
C LEU A 831 -39.36 -3.98 20.22
N GLN A 832 -39.48 -5.16 19.61
CA GLN A 832 -38.46 -5.66 18.69
C GLN A 832 -38.31 -4.79 17.45
N ASP A 833 -39.40 -4.34 16.85
CA ASP A 833 -39.37 -3.46 15.68
C ASP A 833 -38.79 -2.08 16.04
N TRP A 834 -39.14 -1.53 17.20
CA TRP A 834 -38.56 -0.28 17.70
C TRP A 834 -37.04 -0.43 17.90
N MET A 835 -36.59 -1.49 18.59
CA MET A 835 -35.18 -1.75 18.81
C MET A 835 -34.40 -1.99 17.51
N LYS A 836 -35.07 -2.45 16.44
CA LYS A 836 -34.49 -2.62 15.08
C LYS A 836 -34.53 -1.32 14.24
N SER A 837 -35.37 -0.35 14.58
CA SER A 837 -35.72 0.79 13.71
C SER A 837 -34.76 1.98 13.71
N LYS A 838 -33.79 2.03 14.63
CA LYS A 838 -32.79 3.12 14.72
C LYS A 838 -31.37 2.61 14.48
N LEU A 839 -30.47 3.49 14.02
CA LEU A 839 -29.05 3.20 13.73
C LEU A 839 -28.43 2.22 14.75
N ILE A 840 -27.74 1.19 14.25
CA ILE A 840 -27.19 0.05 15.00
C ILE A 840 -26.17 0.50 16.08
N GLN A 841 -25.67 1.74 15.99
CA GLN A 841 -24.65 2.30 16.87
C GLN A 841 -25.19 3.12 18.05
N GLU A 842 -26.51 3.31 18.17
CA GLU A 842 -27.10 4.04 19.30
C GLU A 842 -27.44 3.10 20.46
N ASP A 843 -27.18 3.54 21.69
CA ASP A 843 -27.63 2.86 22.92
C ASP A 843 -29.17 2.72 22.92
N LYS A 844 -29.64 1.47 23.05
CA LYS A 844 -31.06 1.12 23.09
C LYS A 844 -31.56 0.90 24.51
N ILE A 845 -30.67 0.73 25.47
CA ILE A 845 -31.00 0.39 26.84
C ILE A 845 -31.44 1.66 27.58
N ASP A 846 -30.65 2.73 27.51
CA ASP A 846 -30.94 3.98 28.20
C ASP A 846 -32.34 4.57 27.88
N PRO A 847 -32.79 4.62 26.61
CA PRO A 847 -34.14 5.11 26.31
C PRO A 847 -35.26 4.21 26.85
N ILE A 848 -35.03 2.90 26.93
CA ILE A 848 -35.99 1.95 27.52
C ILE A 848 -36.06 2.16 29.03
N LEU A 849 -34.90 2.26 29.70
CA LEU A 849 -34.85 2.49 31.13
C LEU A 849 -35.49 3.85 31.49
N ALA A 850 -35.24 4.89 30.69
CA ALA A 850 -35.89 6.19 30.83
C ALA A 850 -37.41 6.10 30.62
N ALA A 851 -37.89 5.43 29.57
CA ALA A 851 -39.33 5.27 29.32
C ALA A 851 -40.05 4.49 30.42
N LEU A 852 -39.38 3.49 31.04
CA LEU A 852 -39.91 2.78 32.19
C LEU A 852 -39.96 3.67 33.43
N GLN A 853 -38.95 4.52 33.65
CA GLN A 853 -38.94 5.48 34.75
C GLN A 853 -40.03 6.55 34.59
N ASP A 854 -40.23 7.05 33.37
CA ASP A 854 -41.28 8.02 33.04
C ASP A 854 -42.71 7.46 33.24
N CYS A 855 -42.86 6.12 33.21
CA CYS A 855 -44.12 5.42 33.47
C CYS A 855 -44.25 4.90 34.91
N ASP A 856 -43.45 5.38 35.86
CA ASP A 856 -43.42 4.94 37.28
C ASP A 856 -43.06 3.44 37.49
N LEU A 857 -42.35 2.82 36.53
CA LEU A 857 -41.95 1.39 36.58
C LEU A 857 -40.48 1.21 36.99
N SER A 858 -40.05 1.88 38.06
CA SER A 858 -38.65 1.87 38.53
C SER A 858 -38.14 0.48 38.94
N ILE A 859 -39.01 -0.36 39.51
CA ILE A 859 -38.65 -1.75 39.87
C ILE A 859 -38.35 -2.57 38.60
N LEU A 860 -39.20 -2.45 37.57
CA LEU A 860 -39.01 -3.15 36.29
C LEU A 860 -37.79 -2.62 35.54
N SER A 861 -37.52 -1.31 35.60
CA SER A 861 -36.30 -0.69 35.07
C SER A 861 -35.04 -1.36 35.66
N GLY A 862 -35.00 -1.53 37.00
CA GLY A 862 -33.89 -2.23 37.67
C GLY A 862 -33.80 -3.72 37.34
N GLU A 863 -34.93 -4.41 37.13
CA GLU A 863 -34.93 -5.81 36.65
C GLU A 863 -34.39 -5.93 35.22
N CYS A 864 -34.75 -4.99 34.34
CA CYS A 864 -34.27 -4.95 32.96
C CYS A 864 -32.77 -4.68 32.86
N GLU A 865 -32.25 -3.74 33.64
CA GLU A 865 -30.81 -3.46 33.70
C GLU A 865 -30.02 -4.70 34.17
N LYS A 866 -30.50 -5.37 35.22
CA LYS A 866 -29.90 -6.62 35.71
C LYS A 866 -29.96 -7.73 34.67
N LEU A 867 -31.10 -7.92 34.00
CA LEU A 867 -31.26 -8.91 32.94
C LEU A 867 -30.28 -8.65 31.78
N VAL A 868 -30.16 -7.40 31.36
CA VAL A 868 -29.22 -7.00 30.30
C VAL A 868 -27.78 -7.29 30.72
N ASN A 869 -27.38 -6.93 31.94
CA ASN A 869 -26.06 -7.24 32.47
C ASN A 869 -25.79 -8.75 32.53
N ILE A 870 -26.77 -9.54 32.95
CA ILE A 870 -26.68 -11.01 32.96
C ILE A 870 -26.44 -11.53 31.54
N HIS A 871 -27.18 -11.03 30.56
CA HIS A 871 -27.03 -11.46 29.17
C HIS A 871 -25.72 -11.00 28.51
N MET A 872 -25.26 -9.78 28.79
CA MET A 872 -24.02 -9.25 28.22
C MET A 872 -22.78 -9.89 28.84
N LYS A 873 -22.80 -10.19 30.14
CA LYS A 873 -21.62 -10.66 30.88
C LYS A 873 -21.55 -12.18 31.02
N TYR A 874 -22.69 -12.85 31.25
CA TYR A 874 -22.72 -14.25 31.65
C TYR A 874 -23.43 -15.18 30.65
N LEU A 875 -24.29 -14.63 29.77
CA LEU A 875 -24.84 -15.35 28.59
C LEU A 875 -24.32 -14.78 27.26
N SER A 876 -23.11 -14.22 27.30
CA SER A 876 -22.39 -13.73 26.13
C SER A 876 -22.08 -14.87 25.15
N ASP A 877 -21.75 -14.55 23.91
CA ASP A 877 -21.38 -15.57 22.92
C ASP A 877 -20.15 -16.39 23.37
N GLU A 878 -19.23 -15.77 24.11
CA GLU A 878 -18.07 -16.44 24.70
C GLU A 878 -18.49 -17.45 25.78
N CYS A 879 -19.34 -17.05 26.72
CA CYS A 879 -19.85 -17.95 27.76
C CYS A 879 -20.67 -19.10 27.17
N ILE A 880 -21.51 -18.82 26.16
CA ILE A 880 -22.31 -19.84 25.48
C ILE A 880 -21.41 -20.83 24.70
N SER A 881 -20.32 -20.35 24.11
CA SER A 881 -19.32 -21.22 23.48
C SER A 881 -18.63 -22.14 24.48
N GLU A 882 -18.25 -21.62 25.66
CA GLU A 882 -17.66 -22.45 26.72
C GLU A 882 -18.64 -23.47 27.30
N MET A 883 -19.91 -23.09 27.47
CA MET A 883 -20.96 -24.03 27.87
C MET A 883 -21.18 -25.11 26.80
N ALA A 884 -21.14 -24.76 25.51
CA ALA A 884 -21.34 -25.70 24.40
C ALA A 884 -20.27 -26.80 24.38
N LYS A 885 -19.00 -26.44 24.62
CA LYS A 885 -17.88 -27.41 24.71
C LYS A 885 -18.10 -28.45 25.80
N LYS A 886 -18.68 -28.03 26.93
CA LYS A 886 -18.95 -28.90 28.09
C LYS A 886 -20.13 -29.85 27.91
N ILE A 887 -20.99 -29.61 26.90
CA ILE A 887 -22.22 -30.41 26.68
C ILE A 887 -22.28 -31.11 25.33
N ALA A 888 -21.24 -30.98 24.50
CA ALA A 888 -21.23 -31.44 23.11
C ALA A 888 -21.77 -32.87 22.94
N ASN A 889 -21.42 -33.80 23.82
CA ASN A 889 -21.79 -35.21 23.64
C ASN A 889 -23.26 -35.54 23.96
N ASP A 890 -23.93 -34.74 24.81
CA ASP A 890 -25.28 -35.04 25.32
C ASP A 890 -26.26 -33.85 25.23
N TRP A 891 -25.95 -32.85 24.39
CA TRP A 891 -26.72 -31.60 24.27
C TRP A 891 -28.21 -31.81 23.99
N SER A 892 -28.58 -32.87 23.26
CA SER A 892 -29.98 -33.13 22.88
C SER A 892 -30.84 -33.61 24.06
N SER A 893 -30.25 -34.30 25.04
CA SER A 893 -30.94 -34.69 26.27
C SER A 893 -31.22 -33.46 27.14
N LEU A 894 -30.21 -32.58 27.26
CA LEU A 894 -30.33 -31.31 27.95
C LEU A 894 -31.35 -30.38 27.28
N ALA A 895 -31.36 -30.29 25.95
CA ALA A 895 -32.29 -29.46 25.19
C ALA A 895 -33.77 -29.76 25.52
N ARG A 896 -34.14 -31.05 25.59
CA ARG A 896 -35.51 -31.45 25.98
C ARG A 896 -35.86 -31.04 27.40
N LYS A 897 -34.89 -31.13 28.30
CA LYS A 897 -35.06 -30.76 29.71
C LYS A 897 -35.11 -29.26 29.93
N LEU A 898 -34.46 -28.49 29.07
CA LEU A 898 -34.55 -27.03 28.99
C LEU A 898 -35.84 -26.54 28.29
N GLY A 899 -36.72 -27.46 27.85
CA GLY A 899 -38.03 -27.12 27.31
C GLY A 899 -38.04 -26.78 25.81
N LEU A 900 -36.97 -27.05 25.07
CA LEU A 900 -36.96 -26.90 23.60
C LEU A 900 -37.84 -27.98 22.95
N SER A 901 -38.62 -27.59 21.96
CA SER A 901 -39.45 -28.51 21.17
C SER A 901 -38.61 -29.43 20.29
N GLU A 902 -39.16 -30.59 19.92
CA GLU A 902 -38.47 -31.53 19.01
C GLU A 902 -38.19 -30.88 17.62
N GLU A 903 -39.00 -29.91 17.19
CA GLU A 903 -38.76 -29.14 15.96
C GLU A 903 -37.55 -28.19 16.10
N GLU A 904 -37.39 -27.56 17.28
CA GLU A 904 -36.23 -26.71 17.58
C GLU A 904 -34.95 -27.52 17.70
N ILE A 905 -35.02 -28.71 18.30
CA ILE A 905 -33.91 -29.66 18.40
C ILE A 905 -33.52 -30.17 17.00
N ALA A 906 -34.49 -30.56 16.18
CA ALA A 906 -34.24 -30.99 14.80
C ALA A 906 -33.59 -29.90 13.95
N SER A 907 -34.03 -28.64 14.12
CA SER A 907 -33.43 -27.51 13.41
C SER A 907 -32.05 -27.08 13.93
N CYS A 908 -31.62 -27.51 15.11
CA CYS A 908 -30.21 -27.36 15.53
C CYS A 908 -29.29 -28.30 14.74
N LYS A 909 -29.78 -29.50 14.40
CA LYS A 909 -29.04 -30.51 13.62
C LYS A 909 -28.94 -30.17 12.13
N SER A 910 -29.98 -29.55 11.56
CA SER A 910 -29.98 -29.16 10.14
C SER A 910 -29.20 -27.87 9.85
N GLY A 911 -28.91 -27.07 10.88
CA GLY A 911 -28.21 -25.79 10.76
C GLY A 911 -26.68 -25.85 10.89
N SER A 912 -26.11 -26.99 11.28
CA SER A 912 -24.67 -27.15 11.54
C SER A 912 -23.96 -27.95 10.43
N LYS A 913 -22.64 -27.76 10.27
CA LYS A 913 -21.80 -28.57 9.36
C LYS A 913 -21.18 -29.79 10.07
N GLY A 914 -21.92 -30.39 11.01
CA GLY A 914 -21.64 -31.74 11.51
C GLY A 914 -20.76 -31.87 12.75
N SER A 915 -20.52 -30.83 13.55
CA SER A 915 -19.90 -30.98 14.88
C SER A 915 -20.96 -30.88 16.00
N ASN A 916 -20.87 -31.78 16.97
CA ASN A 916 -21.73 -31.80 18.16
C ASN A 916 -21.60 -30.52 19.00
N GLU A 917 -20.43 -29.87 18.98
CA GLU A 917 -20.20 -28.58 19.64
C GLU A 917 -20.97 -27.44 18.97
N ASP A 918 -21.00 -27.42 17.63
CA ASP A 918 -21.77 -26.41 16.88
C ASP A 918 -23.27 -26.59 17.10
N GLU A 919 -23.75 -27.84 17.14
CA GLU A 919 -25.14 -28.14 17.46
C GLU A 919 -25.51 -27.72 18.89
N ALA A 920 -24.64 -28.00 19.86
CA ALA A 920 -24.77 -27.55 21.25
C ALA A 920 -24.79 -26.01 21.36
N TYR A 921 -23.92 -25.33 20.61
CA TYR A 921 -23.87 -23.87 20.56
C TYR A 921 -25.15 -23.28 19.98
N ILE A 922 -25.65 -23.81 18.85
CA ILE A 922 -26.90 -23.37 18.24
C ILE A 922 -28.07 -23.62 19.19
N MET A 923 -28.09 -24.75 19.89
CA MET A 923 -29.10 -25.08 20.89
C MET A 923 -29.10 -24.06 22.04
N LEU A 924 -27.94 -23.78 22.64
CA LEU A 924 -27.84 -22.80 23.72
C LEU A 924 -28.18 -21.38 23.26
N CYS A 925 -27.89 -21.03 22.01
CA CYS A 925 -28.32 -19.77 21.40
C CYS A 925 -29.84 -19.64 21.26
N LYS A 926 -30.56 -20.75 21.03
CA LYS A 926 -32.02 -20.79 21.04
C LYS A 926 -32.57 -20.78 22.46
N TRP A 927 -31.99 -21.57 23.36
CA TRP A 927 -32.37 -21.63 24.76
C TRP A 927 -32.29 -20.25 25.43
N ARG A 928 -31.21 -19.50 25.25
CA ARG A 928 -31.05 -18.17 25.89
C ARG A 928 -32.09 -17.13 25.46
N VAL A 929 -32.84 -17.36 24.39
CA VAL A 929 -33.95 -16.49 23.94
C VAL A 929 -35.31 -17.19 24.01
N SER A 930 -35.36 -18.36 24.64
CA SER A 930 -36.57 -19.16 24.81
C SER A 930 -37.49 -18.56 25.87
N GLU A 931 -38.76 -18.95 25.82
CA GLU A 931 -39.76 -18.52 26.80
C GLU A 931 -39.37 -18.93 28.22
N ALA A 932 -38.73 -20.09 28.41
CA ALA A 932 -38.26 -20.53 29.73
C ALA A 932 -37.24 -19.56 30.35
N VAL A 933 -36.31 -19.04 29.54
CA VAL A 933 -35.31 -18.06 29.99
C VAL A 933 -35.95 -16.70 30.26
N VAL A 934 -36.86 -16.26 29.38
CA VAL A 934 -37.62 -15.02 29.57
C VAL A 934 -38.44 -15.07 30.86
N ASN A 935 -39.12 -16.18 31.13
CA ASN A 935 -39.93 -16.37 32.34
C ASN A 935 -39.08 -16.42 33.61
N SER A 936 -37.86 -16.97 33.51
CA SER A 936 -36.91 -17.03 34.62
C SER A 936 -36.27 -15.66 34.92
N GLY A 937 -36.20 -14.76 33.95
CA GLY A 937 -35.63 -13.43 34.11
C GLY A 937 -34.22 -13.46 34.71
N ILE A 938 -34.05 -12.78 35.86
CA ILE A 938 -32.77 -12.73 36.58
C ILE A 938 -32.35 -14.06 37.23
N ASP A 939 -33.27 -15.02 37.38
CA ASP A 939 -33.03 -16.33 37.99
C ASP A 939 -32.62 -17.42 36.97
N VAL A 940 -32.32 -17.03 35.73
CA VAL A 940 -31.98 -17.97 34.63
C VAL A 940 -30.90 -19.00 34.98
N PHE A 941 -29.89 -18.61 35.76
CA PHE A 941 -28.82 -19.53 36.18
C PHE A 941 -29.28 -20.52 37.25
N ASN A 942 -30.19 -20.13 38.14
CA ASN A 942 -30.77 -21.03 39.15
C ASN A 942 -31.68 -22.06 38.48
N GLU A 943 -32.43 -21.64 37.45
CA GLU A 943 -33.25 -22.54 36.66
C GLU A 943 -32.39 -23.51 35.81
N LEU A 944 -31.30 -23.01 35.21
CA LEU A 944 -30.34 -23.86 34.51
C LEU A 944 -29.71 -24.89 35.46
N LEU A 945 -29.32 -24.49 36.68
CA LEU A 945 -28.80 -25.41 37.70
C LEU A 945 -29.82 -26.48 38.08
N ARG A 946 -31.07 -26.07 38.32
CA ARG A 946 -32.17 -26.99 38.64
C ARG A 946 -32.36 -28.04 37.54
N VAL A 947 -32.30 -27.62 36.28
CA VAL A 947 -32.39 -28.53 35.14
C VAL A 947 -31.17 -29.45 35.07
N LEU A 948 -29.95 -28.91 35.23
CA LEU A 948 -28.71 -29.69 35.18
C LEU A 948 -28.62 -30.74 36.30
N GLU A 949 -29.21 -30.50 37.47
CA GLU A 949 -29.28 -31.48 38.57
C GLU A 949 -30.18 -32.68 38.24
N THR A 950 -31.09 -32.54 37.29
CA THR A 950 -31.97 -33.64 36.83
C THR A 950 -31.35 -34.50 35.73
N VAL A 951 -30.20 -34.11 35.18
CA VAL A 951 -29.56 -34.79 34.06
C VAL A 951 -28.18 -35.30 34.48
N GLN A 952 -27.94 -36.60 34.32
CA GLN A 952 -26.65 -37.23 34.61
C GLN A 952 -25.60 -36.80 33.56
N ASN A 953 -24.32 -36.70 33.95
CA ASN A 953 -23.14 -36.43 33.10
C ASN A 953 -22.84 -34.94 32.75
N PHE A 954 -23.28 -33.97 33.56
CA PHE A 954 -22.97 -32.54 33.35
C PHE A 954 -22.26 -31.86 34.53
N ASP A 955 -21.48 -32.60 35.32
CA ASP A 955 -20.82 -32.09 36.54
C ASP A 955 -19.93 -30.85 36.25
N ASP A 956 -19.19 -30.87 35.14
CA ASP A 956 -18.33 -29.76 34.70
C ASP A 956 -19.11 -28.49 34.31
N LEU A 957 -20.33 -28.67 33.78
CA LEU A 957 -21.22 -27.54 33.49
C LEU A 957 -21.91 -27.06 34.77
N GLN A 958 -22.32 -27.97 35.65
CA GLN A 958 -22.89 -27.60 36.95
C GLN A 958 -21.92 -26.75 37.78
N GLU A 959 -20.64 -27.13 37.84
CA GLU A 959 -19.62 -26.35 38.55
C GLU A 959 -19.43 -24.96 37.91
N TYR A 960 -19.38 -24.89 36.58
CA TYR A 960 -19.28 -23.64 35.84
C TYR A 960 -20.49 -22.70 36.09
N VAL A 961 -21.70 -23.25 36.05
CA VAL A 961 -22.95 -22.50 36.28
C VAL A 961 -23.08 -22.08 37.76
N ARG A 962 -22.65 -22.92 38.72
CA ARG A 962 -22.59 -22.55 40.16
C ARG A 962 -21.58 -21.42 40.41
N HIS A 963 -20.40 -21.51 39.79
CA HIS A 963 -19.40 -20.44 39.87
C HIS A 963 -19.95 -19.13 39.33
N THR A 964 -20.59 -19.18 38.15
CA THR A 964 -21.18 -18.02 37.49
C THR A 964 -22.34 -17.41 38.30
N SER A 965 -23.24 -18.24 38.84
CA SER A 965 -24.34 -17.81 39.73
C SER A 965 -23.83 -17.12 41.01
N ASN A 966 -22.75 -17.65 41.60
CA ASN A 966 -22.10 -17.03 42.75
C ASN A 966 -21.43 -15.69 42.42
N MET A 967 -20.96 -15.49 41.18
CA MET A 967 -20.46 -14.17 40.74
C MET A 967 -21.61 -13.18 40.52
N ILE A 968 -22.71 -13.62 39.90
CA ILE A 968 -23.91 -12.79 39.71
C ILE A 968 -24.50 -12.34 41.05
N SER A 969 -24.44 -13.19 42.09
CA SER A 969 -24.94 -12.83 43.42
C SER A 969 -24.05 -11.85 44.20
N LYS A 970 -22.79 -11.67 43.76
CA LYS A 970 -21.81 -10.77 44.38
C LYS A 970 -21.74 -9.40 43.71
N ASP A 971 -22.05 -9.36 42.41
CA ASP A 971 -22.19 -8.14 41.61
C ASP A 971 -23.59 -7.53 41.78
#